data_AF-A0A564YPY8-F1
#
_entry.id   AF-A0A564YPY8-F1
#
_cell.length_a   1.000
_cell.length_b   1.000
_cell.length_c   1.000
_cell.angle_alpha   90.00
_cell.angle_beta   90.00
_cell.angle_gamma   90.00
#
_symmetry.space_group_name_H-M   'P 1'
#
loop_
_entity.id
_entity.type
_entity.pdbx_description
1 polymer ?
#
loop_
_entity_poly.entity_id
_entity_poly.type
_entity_poly.pdbx_seq_one_letter_code
_entity_poly.pdbx_strand_id
1 'polypeptide(L)'
;MSELGKLMEYLRDILPNKHVDEADPILCLRSCIERYLNRLDDNADLANSLQEKETHEAYVLCCLHLFNSLTHLDASKDNISPLFSVCQSQQITQCFEFVVCLGIYPLLSPGVSMPLELRLDNFDKFKCPSSNNHEVRIQILSQISDCFDCLLNSPIDTLKDLLSLNKFLGDYLAVLLQLGFGPYSKELLSSKSTLDVIRKSRMRLLNILDRLPRYLSFKQLFLFQSGFTKKQSPAKRVRAPKWLCDACGRLITRLFIARPQSTSGQSALKDLIVGVVDVHSTDPRHIPAVASSLAHILATPPQASSLDEYYSSLSSQIVDILATCRTKSVDSKDVLPQITRLVAVDAIHAICERDLELGKRLFLSELISKLNKIVSTDESNDIEIPSGVIDISDVKEVLSAEDLFSVTDFISELLDTRHPSQALCGLLARYSQIWFRFCSLLKLAYPSGIEEKVEEECQIKEKSGPSPVDEFRSKLLSILSSHLLNPETSFRLIRGWIHLPAIDHSTLKPLSSSEMNSLLFPVPGLIILRPASLVIPNSPESSVPQAPFRVTRIAEPISDHSLEMISAKISTLMELLAPRVNESIVGDKSEEIDEEQKSEEKAERLLNTWTKGNQDEDSEKRANLAAKLLLSLISDINAGVMGDINEENLNIQIGIQPTNFDNERAHQDLSISLTACFLASSMLERLDPSILWPSEPALAAQLMSLTLSRLCAVIDIVTEKEILKMTEESLNLVLGILAFFVNYMEKGDKVSSEARNHFGELVPLLQRVESIFPETSASAELAQQIRIALCTRGAFSIPPPQNSNPAASPKKRLIEELSSTTSADDHPVAPSKPKSEIPPQLTEIFNLLSDPFIPVKGHALIELSRLLESKDSCIIGFESEIYKTLVEYTNHEDSYIYLNAIRGLSAIGNACTDRLLPFLLERFVNKSDIVEFRLKIGEAIVRVLRELGEIAPKYRDAVVAGLLTASKDDSEFIRAASLSNLAEICQLLGESIQSVIYEIYNVMEHCLKHDVSALVRKSAAYLAGGLFRSGPATSRRDQLARLPAEIVRDTHRLLRDRSMIEKDEMVLEQLETAMFEVDACAREVAFCPPDKPGDLIKEIRVLRPFDQ
;
A
#
# COMPACT_ATOMS: atom_id res chain seq x y z
N MET A 1 27.84 -30.70 54.18
CA MET A 1 26.46 -31.10 54.58
C MET A 1 25.98 -30.41 55.86
N SER A 2 26.69 -30.50 57.00
CA SER A 2 26.30 -29.78 58.23
C SER A 2 26.24 -28.24 58.04
N GLU A 3 27.26 -27.69 57.38
CA GLU A 3 27.35 -26.26 57.03
C GLU A 3 26.26 -25.81 56.04
N LEU A 4 25.95 -26.63 55.04
CA LEU A 4 24.83 -26.41 54.13
C LEU A 4 23.49 -26.38 54.88
N GLY A 5 23.30 -27.30 55.84
CA GLY A 5 22.12 -27.31 56.71
C GLY A 5 21.92 -25.99 57.43
N LYS A 6 22.97 -25.47 58.10
CA LYS A 6 22.95 -24.16 58.78
C LYS A 6 22.59 -23.01 57.83
N LEU A 7 23.22 -22.95 56.65
CA LEU A 7 22.96 -21.88 55.67
C LEU A 7 21.53 -21.90 55.13
N MET A 8 20.91 -23.08 55.00
CA MET A 8 19.51 -23.19 54.60
C MET A 8 18.56 -22.74 55.72
N GLU A 9 18.93 -22.93 56.98
CA GLU A 9 18.18 -22.36 58.10
C GLU A 9 18.29 -20.84 58.14
N TYR A 10 19.47 -20.29 57.85
CA TYR A 10 19.67 -18.84 57.73
C TYR A 10 18.84 -18.24 56.58
N LEU A 11 18.76 -18.93 55.44
CA LEU A 11 17.90 -18.54 54.31
C LEU A 11 16.41 -18.52 54.71
N ARG A 12 15.97 -19.49 55.53
CA ARG A 12 14.58 -19.53 56.01
C ARG A 12 14.27 -18.39 56.98
N ASP A 13 15.24 -18.00 57.81
CA ASP A 13 15.03 -16.95 58.82
C ASP A 13 15.00 -15.54 58.22
N ILE A 14 15.79 -15.32 57.16
CA ILE A 14 15.85 -14.03 56.47
C ILE A 14 14.64 -13.80 55.56
N LEU A 15 13.97 -14.86 55.08
CA LEU A 15 12.77 -14.74 54.25
C LEU A 15 11.51 -14.47 55.10
N PRO A 16 10.58 -13.60 54.63
CA PRO A 16 9.30 -13.36 55.29
C PRO A 16 8.42 -14.61 55.39
N ASN A 17 7.81 -14.83 56.55
CA ASN A 17 6.88 -15.91 56.85
C ASN A 17 5.46 -15.36 57.09
N LYS A 18 4.53 -15.67 56.18
CA LYS A 18 3.13 -15.21 56.20
C LYS A 18 2.36 -15.54 57.49
N HIS A 19 2.80 -16.51 58.27
CA HIS A 19 2.13 -16.94 59.49
C HIS A 19 2.67 -16.30 60.77
N VAL A 20 3.89 -15.75 60.72
CA VAL A 20 4.63 -15.27 61.89
C VAL A 20 4.86 -13.76 61.81
N ASP A 21 5.08 -13.23 60.62
CA ASP A 21 5.49 -11.85 60.44
C ASP A 21 4.29 -10.90 60.27
N GLU A 22 4.44 -9.69 60.82
CA GLU A 22 3.43 -8.65 60.80
C GLU A 22 3.11 -8.15 59.38
N ALA A 23 1.92 -7.59 59.19
CA ALA A 23 1.47 -7.06 57.89
C ALA A 23 2.25 -5.81 57.44
N ASP A 24 2.93 -5.10 58.35
CA ASP A 24 3.78 -3.96 58.03
C ASP A 24 5.14 -4.43 57.44
N PRO A 25 5.48 -4.06 56.20
CA PRO A 25 6.73 -4.47 55.55
C PRO A 25 7.99 -4.11 56.32
N ILE A 26 8.04 -2.95 56.99
CA ILE A 26 9.25 -2.49 57.68
C ILE A 26 9.50 -3.32 58.94
N LEU A 27 8.44 -3.60 59.70
CA LEU A 27 8.50 -4.43 60.90
C LEU A 27 8.79 -5.89 60.54
N CYS A 28 8.24 -6.38 59.43
CA CYS A 28 8.57 -7.69 58.88
C CYS A 28 10.06 -7.83 58.54
N LEU A 29 10.64 -6.87 57.79
CA LEU A 29 12.08 -6.91 57.47
C LEU A 29 12.95 -6.84 58.73
N ARG A 30 12.56 -6.05 59.73
CA ARG A 30 13.26 -5.97 61.01
C ARG A 30 13.22 -7.30 61.77
N SER A 31 12.07 -7.97 61.83
CA SER A 31 11.92 -9.32 62.39
C SER A 31 12.86 -10.32 61.69
N CYS A 32 12.93 -10.29 60.35
CA CYS A 32 13.85 -11.13 59.59
C CYS A 32 15.33 -10.89 59.94
N ILE A 33 15.74 -9.62 60.04
CA ILE A 33 17.13 -9.26 60.43
C ILE A 33 17.42 -9.79 61.84
N GLU A 34 16.53 -9.56 62.79
CA GLU A 34 16.71 -10.01 64.19
C GLU A 34 16.80 -11.54 64.27
N ARG A 35 15.94 -12.28 63.57
CA ARG A 35 16.03 -13.76 63.48
C ARG A 35 17.36 -14.22 62.91
N TYR A 36 17.80 -13.60 61.82
CA TYR A 36 19.06 -13.93 61.16
C TYR A 36 20.28 -13.65 62.07
N LEU A 37 20.35 -12.46 62.67
CA LEU A 37 21.46 -12.07 63.56
C LEU A 37 21.54 -12.93 64.83
N ASN A 38 20.40 -13.33 65.38
CA ASN A 38 20.34 -14.19 66.57
C ASN A 38 20.81 -15.63 66.31
N ARG A 39 20.78 -16.08 65.05
CA ARG A 39 21.21 -17.43 64.68
C ARG A 39 22.65 -17.49 64.16
N LEU A 40 23.28 -16.35 63.87
CA LEU A 40 24.69 -16.31 63.49
C LEU A 40 25.58 -16.64 64.71
N ASP A 41 26.53 -17.56 64.50
CA ASP A 41 27.51 -17.95 65.53
C ASP A 41 28.47 -16.79 65.87
N ASP A 42 28.79 -15.92 64.90
CA ASP A 42 29.54 -14.67 65.06
C ASP A 42 28.88 -13.57 64.21
N ASN A 43 28.44 -12.49 64.86
CA ASN A 43 27.74 -11.38 64.21
C ASN A 43 28.38 -10.02 64.48
N ALA A 44 29.53 -9.94 65.17
CA ALA A 44 30.08 -8.68 65.65
C ALA A 44 30.38 -7.68 64.51
N ASP A 45 31.05 -8.16 63.46
CA ASP A 45 31.42 -7.33 62.30
C ASP A 45 30.19 -6.92 61.48
N LEU A 46 29.25 -7.83 61.29
CA LEU A 46 28.00 -7.56 60.58
C LEU A 46 27.15 -6.57 61.39
N ALA A 47 26.93 -6.81 62.68
CA ALA A 47 26.16 -5.94 63.56
C ALA A 47 26.74 -4.52 63.62
N ASN A 48 28.07 -4.37 63.61
CA ASN A 48 28.72 -3.06 63.53
C ASN A 48 28.48 -2.37 62.17
N SER A 49 28.48 -3.12 61.06
CA SER A 49 28.20 -2.58 59.72
C SER A 49 26.74 -2.16 59.52
N LEU A 50 25.82 -2.69 60.33
CA LEU A 50 24.39 -2.37 60.32
C LEU A 50 24.04 -1.14 61.17
N GLN A 51 24.96 -0.67 62.02
CA GLN A 51 24.73 0.54 62.82
C GLN A 51 24.55 1.75 61.88
N GLU A 52 23.56 2.59 62.21
CA GLU A 52 23.21 3.81 61.44
C GLU A 52 22.66 3.58 60.01
N LYS A 53 22.32 2.33 59.64
CA LYS A 53 21.71 1.99 58.35
C LYS A 53 20.18 1.95 58.42
N GLU A 54 19.52 2.30 57.32
CA GLU A 54 18.07 2.10 57.20
C GLU A 54 17.71 0.61 57.15
N THR A 55 16.51 0.24 57.60
CA THR A 55 16.09 -1.17 57.73
C THR A 55 16.19 -1.96 56.42
N HIS A 56 15.93 -1.31 55.28
CA HIS A 56 16.03 -1.96 53.97
C HIS A 56 17.50 -2.17 53.54
N GLU A 57 18.41 -1.23 53.81
CA GLU A 57 19.85 -1.36 53.55
C GLU A 57 20.46 -2.45 54.44
N ALA A 58 20.08 -2.45 55.72
CA ALA A 58 20.49 -3.45 56.68
C ALA A 58 20.07 -4.87 56.26
N TYR A 59 18.83 -5.03 55.78
CA TYR A 59 18.32 -6.29 55.26
C TYR A 59 19.13 -6.77 54.04
N VAL A 60 19.41 -5.88 53.08
CA VAL A 60 20.21 -6.21 51.89
C VAL A 60 21.62 -6.66 52.28
N LEU A 61 22.26 -6.00 53.25
CA LEU A 61 23.59 -6.40 53.75
C LEU A 61 23.57 -7.80 54.39
N CYS A 62 22.52 -8.15 55.14
CA CYS A 62 22.34 -9.51 55.68
C CYS A 62 22.18 -10.54 54.54
N CYS A 63 21.41 -10.22 53.49
CA CYS A 63 21.29 -11.10 52.32
C CYS A 63 22.64 -11.26 51.61
N LEU A 64 23.41 -10.19 51.39
CA LEU A 64 24.74 -10.25 50.75
C LEU A 64 25.72 -11.09 51.57
N HIS A 65 25.69 -10.98 52.90
CA HIS A 65 26.47 -11.84 53.79
C HIS A 65 26.14 -13.32 53.57
N LEU A 66 24.84 -13.67 53.56
CA LEU A 66 24.38 -15.03 53.30
C LEU A 66 24.86 -15.54 51.92
N PHE A 67 24.73 -14.73 50.87
CA PHE A 67 25.18 -15.12 49.53
C PHE A 67 26.70 -15.29 49.43
N ASN A 68 27.48 -14.46 50.12
CA ASN A 68 28.93 -14.63 50.18
C ASN A 68 29.28 -15.98 50.82
N SER A 69 28.65 -16.33 51.95
CA SER A 69 28.83 -17.64 52.59
C SER A 69 28.39 -18.81 51.68
N LEU A 70 27.30 -18.66 50.93
CA LEU A 70 26.84 -19.68 49.97
C LEU A 70 27.81 -19.86 48.79
N THR A 71 28.48 -18.80 48.33
CA THR A 71 29.45 -18.89 47.21
C THR A 71 30.77 -19.55 47.58
N HIS A 72 31.13 -19.55 48.86
CA HIS A 72 32.34 -20.20 49.38
C HIS A 72 32.17 -21.71 49.66
N LEU A 73 31.00 -22.28 49.41
CA LEU A 73 30.77 -23.72 49.53
C LEU A 73 31.47 -24.48 48.39
N ASP A 74 32.30 -25.46 48.76
CA ASP A 74 32.95 -26.35 47.79
C ASP A 74 31.95 -27.37 47.22
N ALA A 75 31.86 -27.43 45.89
CA ALA A 75 31.10 -28.48 45.21
C ALA A 75 31.88 -29.81 45.30
N SER A 76 31.33 -30.80 46.01
CA SER A 76 31.90 -32.17 46.01
C SER A 76 31.84 -32.74 44.59
N LYS A 77 32.99 -33.10 44.02
CA LYS A 77 33.14 -33.51 42.60
C LYS A 77 32.39 -34.80 42.18
N ASP A 78 31.72 -35.50 43.11
CA ASP A 78 31.21 -36.86 42.88
C ASP A 78 29.67 -37.02 42.94
N ASN A 79 28.87 -35.95 43.04
CA ASN A 79 27.41 -36.11 43.18
C ASN A 79 26.62 -35.68 41.93
N ILE A 80 26.03 -36.68 41.26
CA ILE A 80 25.07 -36.57 40.14
C ILE A 80 23.72 -35.95 40.60
N SER A 81 23.58 -35.61 41.89
CA SER A 81 22.35 -35.06 42.47
C SER A 81 22.44 -33.55 42.69
N PRO A 82 21.38 -32.78 42.39
CA PRO A 82 21.37 -31.33 42.58
C PRO A 82 21.56 -30.99 44.07
N LEU A 83 22.50 -30.08 44.38
CA LEU A 83 22.85 -29.69 45.75
C LEU A 83 21.66 -29.06 46.51
N PHE A 84 20.77 -28.39 45.80
CA PHE A 84 19.56 -27.77 46.35
C PHE A 84 18.31 -28.41 45.75
N SER A 85 17.28 -28.60 46.58
CA SER A 85 15.95 -28.97 46.12
C SER A 85 15.26 -27.83 45.35
N VAL A 86 14.21 -28.15 44.60
CA VAL A 86 13.42 -27.15 43.84
C VAL A 86 12.87 -26.05 44.77
N CYS A 87 12.40 -26.41 45.96
CA CYS A 87 11.92 -25.45 46.96
C CYS A 87 13.05 -24.52 47.45
N GLN A 88 14.22 -25.07 47.73
CA GLN A 88 15.38 -24.29 48.17
C GLN A 88 15.88 -23.36 47.06
N SER A 89 15.88 -23.82 45.81
CA SER A 89 16.21 -22.98 44.64
C SER A 89 15.23 -21.81 44.46
N GLN A 90 13.94 -22.03 44.71
CA GLN A 90 12.93 -20.95 44.73
C GLN A 90 13.18 -19.96 45.87
N GLN A 91 13.51 -20.44 47.08
CA GLN A 91 13.84 -19.58 48.22
C GLN A 91 15.10 -18.73 47.97
N ILE A 92 16.14 -19.32 47.38
CA ILE A 92 17.36 -18.60 46.98
C ILE A 92 17.02 -17.51 45.95
N THR A 93 16.19 -17.85 44.95
CA THR A 93 15.73 -16.90 43.93
C THR A 93 14.95 -15.74 44.55
N GLN A 94 14.03 -16.02 45.46
CA GLN A 94 13.25 -15.00 46.20
C GLN A 94 14.14 -14.10 47.06
N CYS A 95 15.10 -14.68 47.78
CA CYS A 95 16.05 -13.92 48.59
C CYS A 95 16.88 -12.97 47.71
N PHE A 96 17.33 -13.44 46.55
CA PHE A 96 18.08 -12.61 45.61
C PHE A 96 17.21 -11.54 44.94
N GLU A 97 15.92 -11.82 44.71
CA GLU A 97 14.96 -10.84 44.22
C GLU A 97 14.80 -9.65 45.19
N PHE A 98 14.85 -9.88 46.51
CA PHE A 98 14.92 -8.80 47.49
C PHE A 98 16.21 -7.97 47.38
N VAL A 99 17.37 -8.61 47.15
CA VAL A 99 18.64 -7.87 46.90
C VAL A 99 18.51 -6.97 45.69
N VAL A 100 17.86 -7.44 44.62
CA VAL A 100 17.62 -6.64 43.41
C VAL A 100 16.64 -5.50 43.69
N CYS A 101 15.47 -5.79 44.26
CA CYS A 101 14.39 -4.79 44.44
C CYS A 101 14.72 -3.74 45.52
N LEU A 102 15.38 -4.12 46.61
CA LEU A 102 15.71 -3.24 47.73
C LEU A 102 17.14 -2.68 47.66
N GLY A 103 18.07 -3.37 46.98
CA GLY A 103 19.48 -2.98 46.93
C GLY A 103 19.93 -2.35 45.62
N ILE A 104 19.34 -2.73 44.47
CA ILE A 104 19.77 -2.21 43.15
C ILE A 104 18.86 -1.09 42.67
N TYR A 105 17.55 -1.35 42.59
CA TYR A 105 16.58 -0.40 42.03
C TYR A 105 16.57 0.98 42.71
N PRO A 106 16.67 1.09 44.05
CA PRO A 106 16.76 2.38 44.74
C PRO A 106 18.02 3.19 44.39
N LEU A 107 19.08 2.51 43.94
CA LEU A 107 20.40 3.09 43.70
C LEU A 107 20.68 3.37 42.22
N LEU A 108 19.89 2.81 41.29
CA LEU A 108 20.05 3.06 39.87
C LEU A 108 19.46 4.42 39.46
N SER A 109 20.08 5.04 38.46
CA SER A 109 19.50 6.24 37.84
C SER A 109 18.24 5.84 37.05
N PRO A 110 17.23 6.73 36.94
CA PRO A 110 15.99 6.40 36.24
C PRO A 110 16.27 6.02 34.78
N GLY A 111 15.69 4.90 34.34
CA GLY A 111 15.82 4.38 32.97
C GLY A 111 17.06 3.53 32.68
N VAL A 112 17.88 3.18 33.69
CA VAL A 112 19.07 2.33 33.51
C VAL A 112 18.75 0.83 33.49
N SER A 113 17.78 0.38 34.28
CA SER A 113 17.29 -1.00 34.29
C SER A 113 15.84 -1.09 33.85
N MET A 114 15.34 -2.32 33.74
CA MET A 114 13.92 -2.60 33.54
C MET A 114 13.07 -1.87 34.60
N PRO A 115 11.96 -1.20 34.25
CA PRO A 115 11.03 -0.63 35.21
C PRO A 115 10.48 -1.69 36.14
N LEU A 116 10.34 -1.34 37.42
CA LEU A 116 9.89 -2.29 38.44
C LEU A 116 8.42 -2.71 38.23
N GLU A 117 7.63 -1.92 37.51
CA GLU A 117 6.28 -2.24 37.00
C GLU A 117 6.22 -3.49 36.08
N LEU A 118 7.36 -3.87 35.48
CA LEU A 118 7.47 -5.08 34.66
C LEU A 118 7.91 -6.30 35.47
N ARG A 119 8.28 -6.11 36.75
CA ARG A 119 8.78 -7.17 37.64
C ARG A 119 7.84 -7.46 38.81
N LEU A 120 7.21 -6.44 39.39
CA LEU A 120 6.35 -6.57 40.57
C LEU A 120 4.89 -6.26 40.25
N ASP A 121 3.99 -7.16 40.65
CA ASP A 121 2.56 -6.90 40.71
C ASP A 121 2.25 -5.90 41.84
N ASN A 122 1.36 -4.93 41.58
CA ASN A 122 1.03 -3.83 42.51
C ASN A 122 2.20 -2.88 42.84
N PHE A 123 3.11 -2.61 41.88
CA PHE A 123 4.19 -1.63 42.02
C PHE A 123 3.74 -0.27 42.57
N ASP A 124 2.51 0.20 42.27
CA ASP A 124 1.98 1.47 42.77
C ASP A 124 1.99 1.60 44.31
N LYS A 125 2.00 0.46 45.02
CA LYS A 125 2.07 0.40 46.48
C LYS A 125 3.50 0.37 47.01
N PHE A 126 4.49 0.13 46.14
CA PHE A 126 5.90 0.06 46.48
C PHE A 126 6.59 1.40 46.17
N LYS A 127 7.06 2.08 47.22
CA LYS A 127 7.88 3.30 47.07
C LYS A 127 9.35 2.93 47.22
N CYS A 128 10.12 3.08 46.15
CA CYS A 128 11.57 2.92 46.22
C CYS A 128 12.16 3.92 47.23
N PRO A 129 12.98 3.48 48.19
CA PRO A 129 13.77 4.36 49.03
C PRO A 129 14.65 5.30 48.18
N SER A 130 14.73 6.58 48.52
CA SER A 130 15.55 7.54 47.77
C SER A 130 16.83 7.86 48.54
N SER A 131 17.98 7.33 48.11
CA SER A 131 19.28 7.69 48.67
C SER A 131 19.93 8.83 47.87
N ASN A 132 20.11 9.98 48.51
CA ASN A 132 20.68 11.18 47.88
C ASN A 132 22.22 11.21 47.91
N ASN A 133 22.88 10.28 48.60
CA ASN A 133 24.33 10.29 48.75
C ASN A 133 25.03 9.43 47.68
N HIS A 134 25.69 10.10 46.72
CA HIS A 134 26.33 9.44 45.58
C HIS A 134 27.50 8.52 45.95
N GLU A 135 28.24 8.79 47.01
CA GLU A 135 29.38 7.95 47.44
C GLU A 135 28.91 6.63 48.05
N VAL A 136 27.91 6.69 48.93
CA VAL A 136 27.29 5.51 49.55
C VAL A 136 26.64 4.64 48.48
N ARG A 137 25.99 5.25 47.48
CA ARG A 137 25.41 4.56 46.32
C ARG A 137 26.45 3.75 45.55
N ILE A 138 27.63 4.30 45.30
CA ILE A 138 28.72 3.62 44.58
C ILE A 138 29.27 2.47 45.41
N GLN A 139 29.44 2.65 46.72
CA GLN A 139 29.95 1.63 47.63
C GLN A 139 29.00 0.42 47.70
N ILE A 140 27.70 0.64 47.92
CA ILE A 140 26.70 -0.44 48.01
C ILE A 140 26.58 -1.17 46.66
N LEU A 141 26.50 -0.44 45.55
CA LEU A 141 26.48 -1.06 44.22
C LEU A 141 27.77 -1.84 43.92
N SER A 142 28.93 -1.40 44.42
CA SER A 142 30.19 -2.13 44.29
C SER A 142 30.17 -3.44 45.09
N GLN A 143 29.65 -3.43 46.31
CA GLN A 143 29.50 -4.65 47.13
C GLN A 143 28.53 -5.64 46.47
N ILE A 144 27.42 -5.15 45.94
CA ILE A 144 26.48 -5.97 45.17
C ILE A 144 27.18 -6.54 43.93
N SER A 145 27.90 -5.72 43.16
CA SER A 145 28.68 -6.15 41.98
C SER A 145 29.70 -7.25 42.32
N ASP A 146 30.36 -7.17 43.48
CA ASP A 146 31.26 -8.22 43.96
C ASP A 146 30.51 -9.52 44.27
N CYS A 147 29.33 -9.46 44.89
CA CYS A 147 28.48 -10.62 45.11
C CYS A 147 28.04 -11.28 43.79
N PHE A 148 27.63 -10.48 42.79
CA PHE A 148 27.29 -10.99 41.46
C PHE A 148 28.47 -11.69 40.78
N ASP A 149 29.68 -11.14 40.91
CA ASP A 149 30.91 -11.74 40.37
C ASP A 149 31.26 -13.06 41.08
N CYS A 150 31.08 -13.14 42.40
CA CYS A 150 31.24 -14.38 43.17
C CYS A 150 30.21 -15.45 42.73
N LEU A 151 28.96 -15.08 42.49
CA LEU A 151 27.92 -15.98 41.99
C LEU A 151 28.25 -16.52 40.59
N LEU A 152 28.71 -15.65 39.68
CA LEU A 152 29.07 -16.04 38.31
C LEU A 152 30.24 -17.05 38.27
N ASN A 153 31.19 -16.91 39.21
CA ASN A 153 32.38 -17.75 39.29
C ASN A 153 32.22 -18.93 40.28
N SER A 154 31.06 -19.09 40.93
CA SER A 154 30.81 -20.16 41.90
C SER A 154 30.89 -21.55 41.25
N PRO A 155 31.41 -22.58 41.94
CA PRO A 155 31.43 -23.95 41.43
C PRO A 155 30.03 -24.59 41.37
N ILE A 156 28.99 -23.96 41.93
CA ILE A 156 27.64 -24.53 42.04
C ILE A 156 26.75 -24.03 40.90
N ASP A 157 26.23 -24.96 40.09
CA ASP A 157 25.44 -24.63 38.90
C ASP A 157 24.15 -23.87 39.21
N THR A 158 23.42 -24.22 40.28
CA THR A 158 22.18 -23.51 40.66
C THR A 158 22.42 -22.04 41.01
N LEU A 159 23.60 -21.68 41.52
CA LEU A 159 23.97 -20.30 41.83
C LEU A 159 24.36 -19.55 40.56
N LYS A 160 25.09 -20.20 39.63
CA LYS A 160 25.35 -19.67 38.29
C LYS A 160 24.06 -19.44 37.50
N ASP A 161 23.10 -20.36 37.63
CA ASP A 161 21.80 -20.31 36.96
C ASP A 161 20.96 -19.09 37.36
N LEU A 162 21.25 -18.43 38.49
CA LEU A 162 20.64 -17.15 38.86
C LEU A 162 21.01 -16.04 37.84
N LEU A 163 22.17 -16.14 37.21
CA LEU A 163 22.69 -15.20 36.22
C LEU A 163 22.46 -15.68 34.78
N SER A 164 21.46 -16.55 34.59
CA SER A 164 20.96 -16.90 33.27
C SER A 164 20.22 -15.71 32.61
N LEU A 165 20.09 -15.76 31.28
CA LEU A 165 19.60 -14.66 30.45
C LEU A 165 18.22 -14.13 30.85
N ASN A 166 17.35 -15.00 31.34
CA ASN A 166 15.96 -14.69 31.68
C ASN A 166 15.75 -14.40 33.18
N LYS A 167 16.83 -14.33 33.97
CA LYS A 167 16.78 -14.05 35.42
C LYS A 167 17.46 -12.72 35.74
N PHE A 168 18.62 -12.75 36.42
CA PHE A 168 19.24 -11.54 36.99
C PHE A 168 20.47 -11.03 36.22
N LEU A 169 20.79 -11.61 35.06
CA LEU A 169 21.91 -11.15 34.22
C LEU A 169 21.73 -9.69 33.77
N GLY A 170 20.51 -9.31 33.39
CA GLY A 170 20.19 -7.93 33.02
C GLY A 170 20.42 -6.95 34.19
N ASP A 171 20.08 -7.34 35.42
CA ASP A 171 20.32 -6.50 36.59
C ASP A 171 21.82 -6.32 36.86
N TYR A 172 22.62 -7.39 36.68
CA TYR A 172 24.07 -7.30 36.80
C TYR A 172 24.68 -6.33 35.78
N LEU A 173 24.26 -6.45 34.50
CA LEU A 173 24.71 -5.55 33.45
C LEU A 173 24.32 -4.10 33.75
N ALA A 174 23.12 -3.85 34.29
CA ALA A 174 22.68 -2.51 34.71
C ALA A 174 23.58 -1.92 35.80
N VAL A 175 23.96 -2.72 36.82
CA VAL A 175 24.90 -2.30 37.87
C VAL A 175 26.27 -1.97 37.28
N LEU A 176 26.82 -2.82 36.42
CA LEU A 176 28.12 -2.59 35.79
C LEU A 176 28.13 -1.39 34.86
N LEU A 177 27.04 -1.15 34.11
CA LEU A 177 26.87 0.03 33.26
C LEU A 177 26.77 1.32 34.09
N GLN A 178 26.01 1.30 35.19
CA GLN A 178 25.89 2.42 36.12
C GLN A 178 27.23 2.75 36.80
N LEU A 179 28.01 1.74 37.21
CA LEU A 179 29.32 1.90 37.84
C LEU A 179 30.46 2.16 36.84
N GLY A 180 30.30 1.77 35.58
CA GLY A 180 31.33 1.92 34.55
C GLY A 180 31.20 3.22 33.75
N PHE A 181 29.98 3.68 33.51
CA PHE A 181 29.68 4.76 32.55
C PHE A 181 28.71 5.82 33.09
N GLY A 182 28.23 5.67 34.33
CA GLY A 182 27.34 6.65 34.95
C GLY A 182 27.94 8.05 35.09
N PRO A 183 27.11 9.08 35.31
CA PRO A 183 27.59 10.44 35.53
C PRO A 183 28.20 10.57 36.94
N TYR A 184 29.45 11.03 37.02
CA TYR A 184 30.16 11.32 38.27
C TYR A 184 30.46 12.81 38.39
N SER A 185 30.41 13.35 39.61
CA SER A 185 30.88 14.72 39.86
C SER A 185 32.41 14.80 39.71
N LYS A 186 32.93 15.99 39.40
CA LYS A 186 34.38 16.22 39.24
C LYS A 186 35.16 15.89 40.52
N GLU A 187 34.55 16.08 41.69
CA GLU A 187 35.10 15.75 43.01
C GLU A 187 35.23 14.22 43.20
N LEU A 188 34.19 13.45 42.87
CA LEU A 188 34.21 11.99 42.95
C LEU A 188 35.22 11.32 42.00
N LEU A 189 35.47 11.93 40.83
CA LEU A 189 36.47 11.46 39.87
C LEU A 189 37.92 11.69 40.32
N SER A 190 38.14 12.52 41.34
CA SER A 190 39.48 12.75 41.93
C SER A 190 39.87 11.67 42.95
N SER A 191 38.90 10.90 43.46
CA SER A 191 39.15 9.80 44.39
C SER A 191 39.68 8.56 43.66
N LYS A 192 40.83 8.03 44.11
CA LYS A 192 41.43 6.81 43.55
C LYS A 192 40.51 5.59 43.69
N SER A 193 39.79 5.47 44.80
CA SER A 193 38.90 4.33 45.06
C SER A 193 37.75 4.27 44.05
N THR A 194 37.15 5.41 43.68
CA THR A 194 36.08 5.50 42.68
C THR A 194 36.57 5.12 41.28
N LEU A 195 37.76 5.60 40.90
CA LEU A 195 38.36 5.26 39.60
C LEU A 195 38.67 3.75 39.48
N ASP A 196 39.08 3.11 40.56
CA ASP A 196 39.35 1.68 40.59
C ASP A 196 38.05 0.87 40.46
N VAL A 197 36.96 1.30 41.11
CA VAL A 197 35.62 0.70 40.93
C VAL A 197 35.16 0.84 39.47
N ILE A 198 35.34 1.99 38.84
CA ILE A 198 34.99 2.21 37.42
C ILE A 198 35.78 1.26 36.52
N ARG A 199 37.10 1.16 36.70
CA ARG A 199 37.96 0.26 35.91
C ARG A 199 37.57 -1.20 36.09
N LYS A 200 37.39 -1.64 37.34
CA LYS A 200 36.97 -3.00 37.70
C LYS A 200 35.64 -3.34 37.04
N SER A 201 34.66 -2.44 37.11
CA SER A 201 33.33 -2.63 36.53
C SER A 201 33.37 -2.73 35.01
N ARG A 202 34.16 -1.89 34.33
CA ARG A 202 34.35 -1.97 32.87
C ARG A 202 35.01 -3.28 32.45
N MET A 203 36.05 -3.72 33.17
CA MET A 203 36.73 -4.99 32.89
C MET A 203 35.78 -6.19 33.05
N ARG A 204 34.99 -6.22 34.12
CA ARG A 204 33.97 -7.26 34.35
C ARG A 204 32.92 -7.27 33.25
N LEU A 205 32.41 -6.09 32.88
CA LEU A 205 31.42 -5.95 31.81
C LEU A 205 31.95 -6.54 30.49
N LEU A 206 33.17 -6.17 30.10
CA LEU A 206 33.78 -6.69 28.87
C LEU A 206 33.98 -8.21 28.92
N ASN A 207 34.47 -8.75 30.04
CA ASN A 207 34.63 -10.21 30.22
C ASN A 207 33.29 -10.96 30.09
N ILE A 208 32.19 -10.40 30.61
CA ILE A 208 30.86 -11.00 30.47
C ILE A 208 30.40 -10.97 29.01
N LEU A 209 30.53 -9.82 28.34
CA LEU A 209 30.14 -9.67 26.93
C LEU A 209 30.97 -10.56 25.99
N ASP A 210 32.24 -10.81 26.33
CA ASP A 210 33.14 -11.69 25.59
C ASP A 210 32.81 -13.19 25.81
N ARG A 211 32.29 -13.57 26.98
CA ARG A 211 31.88 -14.95 27.29
C ARG A 211 30.51 -15.32 26.70
N LEU A 212 29.62 -14.34 26.57
CA LEU A 212 28.28 -14.55 26.01
C LEU A 212 28.35 -14.72 24.49
N PRO A 213 27.47 -15.55 23.88
CA PRO A 213 27.32 -15.57 22.43
C PRO A 213 27.03 -14.18 21.88
N ARG A 214 27.69 -13.80 20.78
CA ARG A 214 27.69 -12.42 20.25
C ARG A 214 26.28 -11.87 20.01
N TYR A 215 25.37 -12.68 19.48
CA TYR A 215 23.97 -12.30 19.25
C TYR A 215 23.23 -11.93 20.57
N LEU A 216 23.54 -12.60 21.68
CA LEU A 216 22.97 -12.29 23.00
C LEU A 216 23.57 -11.03 23.59
N SER A 217 24.87 -10.80 23.38
CA SER A 217 25.53 -9.55 23.74
C SER A 217 24.90 -8.36 23.01
N PHE A 218 24.61 -8.50 21.70
CA PHE A 218 23.84 -7.49 20.97
C PHE A 218 22.44 -7.31 21.56
N LYS A 219 21.67 -8.38 21.77
CA LYS A 219 20.30 -8.33 22.34
C LYS A 219 20.25 -7.53 23.65
N GLN A 220 21.17 -7.80 24.58
CA GLN A 220 21.21 -7.10 25.87
C GLN A 220 21.57 -5.62 25.71
N LEU A 221 22.60 -5.29 24.91
CA LEU A 221 23.01 -3.90 24.71
C LEU A 221 21.95 -3.06 23.98
N PHE A 222 21.25 -3.63 23.00
CA PHE A 222 20.14 -2.96 22.33
C PHE A 222 18.96 -2.70 23.26
N LEU A 223 18.67 -3.63 24.18
CA LEU A 223 17.64 -3.45 25.19
C LEU A 223 17.94 -2.25 26.10
N PHE A 224 19.20 -2.11 26.56
CA PHE A 224 19.65 -0.95 27.34
C PHE A 224 19.66 0.36 26.54
N GLN A 225 20.01 0.32 25.25
CA GLN A 225 20.02 1.51 24.39
C GLN A 225 18.60 2.01 24.07
N SER A 226 17.66 1.08 23.83
CA SER A 226 16.29 1.38 23.39
C SER A 226 15.34 1.69 24.53
N GLY A 227 15.68 1.27 25.76
CA GLY A 227 14.82 1.38 26.93
C GLY A 227 13.76 0.27 26.99
N PHE A 228 13.11 0.14 28.14
CA PHE A 228 12.18 -0.96 28.45
C PHE A 228 10.72 -0.46 28.37
N THR A 229 9.84 -1.15 27.66
CA THR A 229 8.43 -0.74 27.48
C THR A 229 7.44 -1.90 27.61
N LYS A 230 6.24 -1.63 28.16
CA LYS A 230 5.09 -2.58 28.16
C LYS A 230 4.24 -2.34 26.90
N LYS A 231 3.82 -3.41 26.20
CA LYS A 231 3.04 -3.35 24.94
C LYS A 231 1.68 -2.63 25.03
N GLN A 232 1.22 -2.19 26.21
CA GLN A 232 -0.17 -1.74 26.44
C GLN A 232 -0.37 -0.29 26.91
N SER A 233 0.66 0.57 27.00
CA SER A 233 0.43 1.96 27.44
C SER A 233 1.41 2.97 26.82
N PRO A 234 0.95 3.89 25.94
CA PRO A 234 1.80 4.91 25.33
C PRO A 234 2.19 6.09 26.27
N ALA A 235 1.60 6.18 27.46
CA ALA A 235 1.63 7.41 28.27
C ALA A 235 2.85 7.60 29.22
N LYS A 236 3.69 6.58 29.47
CA LYS A 236 4.89 6.71 30.32
C LYS A 236 6.08 5.90 29.78
N ARG A 237 6.69 6.36 28.68
CA ARG A 237 7.99 5.81 28.25
C ARG A 237 9.11 6.43 29.09
N VAL A 238 9.70 5.69 30.03
CA VAL A 238 10.94 6.10 30.68
C VAL A 238 12.08 5.88 29.70
N ARG A 239 12.59 6.96 29.11
CA ARG A 239 13.67 6.91 28.11
C ARG A 239 15.00 6.58 28.78
N ALA A 240 15.83 5.75 28.14
CA ALA A 240 17.18 5.48 28.59
C ALA A 240 18.02 6.78 28.66
N PRO A 241 18.88 6.97 29.67
CA PRO A 241 19.75 8.13 29.76
C PRO A 241 20.71 8.26 28.58
N LYS A 242 21.00 9.48 28.13
CA LYS A 242 21.92 9.73 26.99
C LYS A 242 23.29 9.07 27.17
N TRP A 243 23.89 9.19 28.35
CA TRP A 243 25.19 8.57 28.66
C TRP A 243 25.17 7.05 28.51
N LEU A 244 24.03 6.41 28.81
CA LEU A 244 23.85 4.97 28.69
C LEU A 244 23.74 4.57 27.22
N CYS A 245 22.93 5.30 26.43
CA CYS A 245 22.86 5.12 24.97
C CYS A 245 24.25 5.26 24.32
N ASP A 246 25.04 6.26 24.72
CA ASP A 246 26.38 6.49 24.19
C ASP A 246 27.38 5.38 24.60
N ALA A 247 27.24 4.82 25.80
CA ALA A 247 28.07 3.72 26.28
C ALA A 247 27.72 2.41 25.56
N CYS A 248 26.43 2.05 25.49
CA CYS A 248 25.94 0.88 24.76
C CYS A 248 26.30 0.96 23.28
N GLY A 249 26.13 2.13 22.64
CA GLY A 249 26.52 2.35 21.25
C GLY A 249 28.00 2.06 21.00
N ARG A 250 28.91 2.55 21.87
CA ARG A 250 30.36 2.24 21.76
C ARG A 250 30.66 0.75 21.93
N LEU A 251 29.98 0.07 22.85
CA LEU A 251 30.15 -1.37 23.07
C LEU A 251 29.62 -2.19 21.89
N ILE A 252 28.50 -1.80 21.29
CA ILE A 252 27.94 -2.41 20.07
C ILE A 252 28.93 -2.24 18.91
N THR A 253 29.45 -1.03 18.69
CA THR A 253 30.46 -0.78 17.65
C THR A 253 31.71 -1.64 17.86
N ARG A 254 32.18 -1.78 19.10
CA ARG A 254 33.33 -2.65 19.41
C ARG A 254 33.03 -4.12 19.10
N LEU A 255 31.85 -4.62 19.49
CA LEU A 255 31.44 -6.01 19.18
C LEU A 255 31.29 -6.26 17.68
N PHE A 256 30.88 -5.23 16.93
CA PHE A 256 30.72 -5.29 15.48
C PHE A 256 32.07 -5.34 14.74
N ILE A 257 33.06 -4.56 15.19
CA ILE A 257 34.41 -4.53 14.61
C ILE A 257 35.28 -5.71 15.09
N ALA A 258 35.01 -6.25 16.29
CA ALA A 258 35.80 -7.34 16.86
C ALA A 258 35.76 -8.63 16.01
N ARG A 259 36.95 -9.17 15.71
CA ARG A 259 37.10 -10.44 14.98
C ARG A 259 36.35 -11.58 15.68
N PRO A 260 35.73 -12.52 14.93
CA PRO A 260 35.01 -13.66 15.51
C PRO A 260 35.92 -14.50 16.40
N GLN A 261 35.46 -14.75 17.63
CA GLN A 261 36.13 -15.62 18.60
C GLN A 261 35.78 -17.10 18.36
N SER A 262 34.70 -17.40 17.62
CA SER A 262 34.26 -18.76 17.31
C SER A 262 34.74 -19.26 15.95
N THR A 263 35.01 -20.56 15.87
CA THR A 263 35.37 -21.33 14.68
C THR A 263 34.25 -21.44 13.63
N SER A 264 33.08 -20.83 13.86
CA SER A 264 31.87 -21.00 13.04
C SER A 264 31.74 -20.05 11.84
N GLY A 265 32.68 -19.13 11.62
CA GLY A 265 32.71 -18.30 10.40
C GLY A 265 31.49 -17.37 10.19
N GLN A 266 30.66 -17.12 11.21
CA GLN A 266 29.47 -16.28 11.09
C GLN A 266 29.81 -14.78 11.20
N SER A 267 29.24 -13.96 10.31
CA SER A 267 29.45 -12.51 10.27
C SER A 267 28.79 -11.81 11.48
N ALA A 268 29.43 -10.74 11.99
CA ALA A 268 28.90 -9.98 13.13
C ALA A 268 27.55 -9.32 12.82
N LEU A 269 27.32 -8.96 11.55
CA LEU A 269 26.04 -8.48 11.04
C LEU A 269 24.94 -9.56 11.13
N LYS A 270 25.24 -10.83 10.84
CA LYS A 270 24.26 -11.92 11.03
C LYS A 270 23.92 -12.13 12.51
N ASP A 271 24.92 -12.11 13.39
CA ASP A 271 24.72 -12.19 14.84
C ASP A 271 23.87 -11.02 15.38
N LEU A 272 24.08 -9.82 14.85
CA LEU A 272 23.30 -8.63 15.16
C LEU A 272 21.83 -8.81 14.75
N ILE A 273 21.58 -9.29 13.53
CA ILE A 273 20.23 -9.51 13.01
C ILE A 273 19.51 -10.56 13.84
N VAL A 274 20.16 -11.69 14.17
CA VAL A 274 19.61 -12.72 15.06
C VAL A 274 19.35 -12.18 16.48
N GLY A 275 20.21 -11.27 16.96
CA GLY A 275 20.05 -10.65 18.29
C GLY A 275 18.85 -9.69 18.38
N VAL A 276 18.50 -9.02 17.28
CA VAL A 276 17.42 -8.02 17.22
C VAL A 276 16.10 -8.64 16.76
N VAL A 277 16.16 -9.53 15.77
CA VAL A 277 15.02 -10.26 15.25
C VAL A 277 14.92 -11.55 16.05
N ASP A 278 14.14 -11.53 17.13
CA ASP A 278 13.77 -12.76 17.84
C ASP A 278 13.02 -13.64 16.83
N VAL A 279 13.71 -14.65 16.30
CA VAL A 279 13.32 -15.49 15.14
C VAL A 279 11.94 -16.17 15.34
N HIS A 280 11.38 -16.11 16.56
CA HIS A 280 10.12 -16.74 16.94
C HIS A 280 9.00 -15.78 17.34
N SER A 281 9.17 -14.45 17.30
CA SER A 281 8.21 -13.52 17.94
C SER A 281 7.81 -12.26 17.15
N THR A 282 8.32 -12.03 15.93
CA THR A 282 7.95 -10.85 15.14
C THR A 282 6.95 -11.19 14.04
N ASP A 283 5.77 -10.54 14.07
CA ASP A 283 4.82 -10.51 12.94
C ASP A 283 5.58 -10.16 11.64
N PRO A 284 5.44 -10.93 10.55
CA PRO A 284 6.05 -10.67 9.25
C PRO A 284 5.89 -9.22 8.75
N ARG A 285 4.80 -8.54 9.15
CA ARG A 285 4.52 -7.16 8.78
C ARG A 285 5.49 -6.14 9.37
N HIS A 286 6.14 -6.46 10.50
CA HIS A 286 7.07 -5.55 11.19
C HIS A 286 8.53 -5.70 10.71
N ILE A 287 8.85 -6.79 10.02
CA ILE A 287 10.21 -7.10 9.57
C ILE A 287 10.82 -5.98 8.72
N PRO A 288 10.14 -5.39 7.71
CA PRO A 288 10.73 -4.33 6.89
C PRO A 288 11.01 -3.04 7.67
N ALA A 289 10.15 -2.68 8.63
CA ALA A 289 10.38 -1.52 9.49
C ALA A 289 11.57 -1.74 10.43
N VAL A 290 11.75 -2.96 10.93
CA VAL A 290 12.92 -3.35 11.74
C VAL A 290 14.19 -3.35 10.89
N ALA A 291 14.13 -3.88 9.67
CA ALA A 291 15.25 -3.90 8.74
C ALA A 291 15.72 -2.48 8.38
N SER A 292 14.79 -1.60 8.01
CA SER A 292 15.06 -0.18 7.76
C SER A 292 15.64 0.53 8.99
N SER A 293 15.10 0.27 10.17
CA SER A 293 15.62 0.86 11.42
C SER A 293 17.05 0.39 11.70
N LEU A 294 17.35 -0.89 11.52
CA LEU A 294 18.69 -1.45 11.66
C LEU A 294 19.65 -0.86 10.63
N ALA A 295 19.23 -0.76 9.37
CA ALA A 295 20.00 -0.14 8.30
C ALA A 295 20.35 1.32 8.61
N HIS A 296 19.40 2.12 9.11
CA HIS A 296 19.67 3.49 9.54
C HIS A 296 20.66 3.58 10.70
N ILE A 297 20.60 2.64 11.64
CA ILE A 297 21.56 2.55 12.76
C ILE A 297 22.95 2.22 12.21
N LEU A 298 23.08 1.20 11.35
CA LEU A 298 24.34 0.78 10.74
C LEU A 298 24.97 1.88 9.87
N ALA A 299 24.15 2.64 9.15
CA ALA A 299 24.60 3.76 8.33
C ALA A 299 25.03 4.98 9.16
N THR A 300 24.65 5.07 10.43
CA THR A 300 24.99 6.21 11.30
C THR A 300 26.43 6.08 11.81
N PRO A 301 27.29 7.08 11.62
CA PRO A 301 28.69 6.97 12.01
C PRO A 301 28.85 6.91 13.54
N PRO A 302 29.67 5.98 14.06
CA PRO A 302 29.98 5.93 15.49
C PRO A 302 30.83 7.13 15.94
N GLN A 303 30.55 7.68 17.12
CA GLN A 303 31.22 8.89 17.64
C GLN A 303 32.69 8.70 18.08
N ALA A 304 33.21 7.47 18.16
CA ALA A 304 34.45 7.17 18.89
C ALA A 304 35.44 6.23 18.20
N SER A 305 35.20 5.82 16.95
CA SER A 305 36.09 4.94 16.18
C SER A 305 36.54 5.59 14.87
N SER A 306 37.65 5.10 14.30
CA SER A 306 38.08 5.38 12.92
C SER A 306 36.92 5.09 11.96
N LEU A 307 36.40 6.16 11.34
CA LEU A 307 35.24 6.10 10.44
C LEU A 307 35.47 5.11 9.29
N ASP A 308 36.67 5.14 8.69
CA ASP A 308 37.04 4.27 7.57
C ASP A 308 37.14 2.78 7.96
N GLU A 309 37.61 2.47 9.18
CA GLU A 309 37.73 1.09 9.65
C GLU A 309 36.35 0.46 9.89
N TYR A 310 35.42 1.23 10.43
CA TYR A 310 34.03 0.82 10.61
C TYR A 310 33.35 0.55 9.26
N TYR A 311 33.39 1.50 8.33
CA TYR A 311 32.72 1.34 7.03
C TYR A 311 33.37 0.27 6.15
N SER A 312 34.69 0.08 6.24
CA SER A 312 35.39 -1.02 5.53
C SER A 312 35.01 -2.39 6.09
N SER A 313 34.86 -2.52 7.42
CA SER A 313 34.38 -3.75 8.04
C SER A 313 32.91 -4.02 7.71
N LEU A 314 32.06 -2.99 7.73
CA LEU A 314 30.65 -3.08 7.39
C LEU A 314 30.45 -3.47 5.92
N SER A 315 31.17 -2.84 4.99
CA SER A 315 31.03 -3.12 3.56
C SER A 315 31.43 -4.55 3.22
N SER A 316 32.56 -5.04 3.76
CA SER A 316 32.99 -6.43 3.58
C SER A 316 31.96 -7.44 4.09
N GLN A 317 31.31 -7.17 5.23
CA GLN A 317 30.28 -8.04 5.78
C GLN A 317 28.99 -8.02 4.97
N ILE A 318 28.58 -6.86 4.45
CA ILE A 318 27.40 -6.72 3.57
C ILE A 318 27.62 -7.47 2.26
N VAL A 319 28.78 -7.30 1.62
CA VAL A 319 29.12 -7.97 0.35
C VAL A 319 29.17 -9.49 0.53
N ASP A 320 29.77 -9.99 1.61
CA ASP A 320 29.85 -11.42 1.94
C ASP A 320 28.44 -12.04 2.18
N ILE A 321 27.56 -11.30 2.84
CA ILE A 321 26.16 -11.71 3.05
C ILE A 321 25.41 -11.82 1.73
N LEU A 322 25.49 -10.79 0.87
CA LEU A 322 24.82 -10.80 -0.44
C LEU A 322 25.34 -11.96 -1.31
N ALA A 323 26.66 -12.21 -1.31
CA ALA A 323 27.25 -13.35 -2.01
C ALA A 323 26.78 -14.71 -1.44
N THR A 324 26.69 -14.83 -0.12
CA THR A 324 26.20 -16.06 0.54
C THR A 324 24.71 -16.30 0.29
N CYS A 325 23.92 -15.24 0.15
CA CYS A 325 22.49 -15.35 -0.15
C CYS A 325 22.24 -15.77 -1.61
N ARG A 326 23.14 -15.43 -2.55
CA ARG A 326 23.03 -15.82 -3.96
C ARG A 326 23.39 -17.29 -4.25
N THR A 327 24.21 -17.91 -3.42
CA THR A 327 24.75 -19.27 -3.65
C THR A 327 23.93 -20.39 -3.02
N LYS A 328 23.00 -20.06 -2.11
CA LYS A 328 22.14 -21.05 -1.46
C LYS A 328 20.83 -21.17 -2.21
N SER A 329 20.50 -22.37 -2.68
CA SER A 329 19.18 -22.67 -3.23
C SER A 329 18.11 -22.30 -2.22
N VAL A 330 17.04 -21.69 -2.71
CA VAL A 330 15.87 -21.25 -1.95
C VAL A 330 15.14 -22.48 -1.40
N ASP A 331 15.62 -23.03 -0.28
CA ASP A 331 14.84 -23.95 0.54
C ASP A 331 13.83 -23.08 1.32
N SER A 332 12.55 -23.17 0.94
CA SER A 332 11.50 -22.17 1.20
C SER A 332 11.08 -21.93 2.66
N LYS A 333 11.78 -22.50 3.64
CA LYS A 333 11.40 -22.44 5.07
C LYS A 333 12.26 -21.52 5.94
N ASP A 334 13.47 -21.15 5.49
CA ASP A 334 14.35 -20.30 6.28
C ASP A 334 14.09 -18.81 5.97
N VAL A 335 13.46 -18.12 6.92
CA VAL A 335 13.14 -16.68 6.83
C VAL A 335 14.39 -15.79 7.02
N LEU A 336 15.40 -16.29 7.74
CA LEU A 336 16.57 -15.50 8.15
C LEU A 336 17.42 -14.98 6.97
N PRO A 337 17.74 -15.74 5.92
CA PRO A 337 18.43 -15.24 4.74
C PRO A 337 17.70 -14.06 4.07
N GLN A 338 16.37 -14.12 3.96
CA GLN A 338 15.57 -13.06 3.34
C GLN A 338 15.61 -11.77 4.16
N ILE A 339 15.52 -11.86 5.49
CA ILE A 339 15.69 -10.71 6.39
C ILE A 339 17.11 -10.14 6.27
N THR A 340 18.10 -11.02 6.22
CA THR A 340 19.51 -10.62 6.15
C THR A 340 19.81 -9.89 4.83
N ARG A 341 19.26 -10.38 3.72
CA ARG A 341 19.29 -9.72 2.41
C ARG A 341 18.64 -8.34 2.46
N LEU A 342 17.44 -8.23 3.03
CA LEU A 342 16.72 -6.96 3.15
C LEU A 342 17.50 -5.92 3.98
N VAL A 343 18.06 -6.32 5.12
CA VAL A 343 18.90 -5.43 5.96
C VAL A 343 20.15 -4.97 5.20
N ALA A 344 20.78 -5.86 4.43
CA ALA A 344 21.95 -5.54 3.63
C ALA A 344 21.62 -4.50 2.54
N VAL A 345 20.52 -4.69 1.79
CA VAL A 345 20.05 -3.75 0.77
C VAL A 345 19.68 -2.40 1.39
N ASP A 346 18.84 -2.40 2.43
CA ASP A 346 18.42 -1.16 3.11
C ASP A 346 19.63 -0.41 3.70
N ALA A 347 20.67 -1.11 4.18
CA ALA A 347 21.90 -0.49 4.66
C ALA A 347 22.68 0.20 3.52
N ILE A 348 22.76 -0.41 2.34
CA ILE A 348 23.35 0.24 1.15
C ILE A 348 22.58 1.52 0.81
N HIS A 349 21.24 1.46 0.78
CA HIS A 349 20.42 2.65 0.54
C HIS A 349 20.63 3.72 1.60
N ALA A 350 20.64 3.37 2.89
CA ALA A 350 20.82 4.31 3.98
C ALA A 350 22.22 4.97 3.99
N ILE A 351 23.25 4.27 3.51
CA ILE A 351 24.60 4.82 3.33
C ILE A 351 24.64 5.76 2.11
N CYS A 352 24.11 5.34 0.96
CA CYS A 352 24.08 6.14 -0.26
C CYS A 352 23.24 7.42 -0.12
N GLU A 353 22.16 7.39 0.66
CA GLU A 353 21.32 8.56 0.95
C GLU A 353 22.06 9.62 1.78
N ARG A 354 23.00 9.18 2.64
CA ARG A 354 23.81 10.08 3.47
C ARG A 354 25.04 10.61 2.74
N ASP A 355 25.77 9.72 2.08
CA ASP A 355 26.97 10.04 1.32
C ASP A 355 27.10 9.10 0.11
N LEU A 356 26.71 9.62 -1.06
CA LEU A 356 26.71 8.88 -2.31
C LEU A 356 28.14 8.51 -2.75
N GLU A 357 29.14 9.34 -2.49
CA GLU A 357 30.53 9.06 -2.90
C GLU A 357 31.13 7.93 -2.05
N LEU A 358 30.81 7.90 -0.76
CA LEU A 358 31.18 6.79 0.11
C LEU A 358 30.48 5.49 -0.31
N GLY A 359 29.18 5.55 -0.62
CA GLY A 359 28.43 4.40 -1.16
C GLY A 359 29.00 3.86 -2.47
N LYS A 360 29.37 4.75 -3.40
CA LYS A 360 30.05 4.40 -4.66
C LYS A 360 31.37 3.68 -4.42
N ARG A 361 32.22 4.21 -3.53
CA ARG A 361 33.52 3.63 -3.20
C ARG A 361 33.40 2.23 -2.57
N LEU A 362 32.40 2.03 -1.71
CA LEU A 362 32.25 0.79 -0.93
C LEU A 362 31.49 -0.32 -1.67
N PHE A 363 30.45 -0.01 -2.44
CA PHE A 363 29.52 -1.03 -2.96
C PHE A 363 29.35 -1.00 -4.49
N LEU A 364 29.45 0.17 -5.12
CA LEU A 364 29.04 0.33 -6.53
C LEU A 364 30.21 0.47 -7.51
N SER A 365 31.46 0.48 -7.04
CA SER A 365 32.64 0.71 -7.88
C SER A 365 32.76 -0.31 -9.02
N GLU A 366 32.59 -1.59 -8.73
CA GLU A 366 32.62 -2.65 -9.73
C GLU A 366 31.42 -2.54 -10.70
N LEU A 367 30.21 -2.34 -10.17
CA LEU A 367 28.99 -2.19 -10.94
C LEU A 367 29.09 -1.01 -11.94
N ILE A 368 29.47 0.16 -11.45
CA ILE A 368 29.64 1.38 -12.24
C ILE A 368 30.74 1.20 -13.28
N SER A 369 31.83 0.48 -12.96
CA SER A 369 32.88 0.20 -13.94
C SER A 369 32.38 -0.63 -15.11
N LYS A 370 31.56 -1.66 -14.85
CA LYS A 370 30.94 -2.51 -15.89
C LYS A 370 29.92 -1.73 -16.73
N LEU A 371 29.08 -0.90 -16.10
CA LEU A 371 28.12 -0.04 -16.81
C LEU A 371 28.81 1.03 -17.65
N ASN A 372 29.89 1.64 -17.15
CA ASN A 372 30.66 2.62 -17.91
C ASN A 372 31.30 2.01 -19.16
N LYS A 373 31.72 0.74 -19.15
CA LYS A 373 32.19 0.06 -20.36
C LYS A 373 31.13 0.02 -21.48
N ILE A 374 29.84 -0.05 -21.12
CA ILE A 374 28.72 -0.01 -22.08
C ILE A 374 28.48 1.43 -22.58
N VAL A 375 28.67 2.43 -21.74
CA VAL A 375 28.43 3.84 -22.11
C VAL A 375 29.61 4.46 -22.87
N SER A 376 30.84 4.02 -22.59
CA SER A 376 32.06 4.61 -23.13
C SER A 376 32.08 4.59 -24.66
N THR A 377 32.38 5.75 -25.24
CA THR A 377 32.53 5.97 -26.68
C THR A 377 33.96 5.77 -27.18
N ASP A 378 34.86 5.16 -26.38
CA ASP A 378 36.30 5.15 -26.67
C ASP A 378 36.60 4.61 -28.08
N GLU A 379 37.24 5.48 -28.86
CA GLU A 379 37.81 5.28 -30.20
C GLU A 379 39.27 4.79 -30.11
N SER A 380 39.58 3.86 -29.21
CA SER A 380 40.90 3.21 -29.23
C SER A 380 40.90 2.15 -30.35
N ASN A 381 41.55 2.47 -31.47
CA ASN A 381 41.73 1.68 -32.70
C ASN A 381 42.48 0.32 -32.54
N ASP A 382 42.53 -0.24 -31.34
CA ASP A 382 43.13 -1.57 -31.13
C ASP A 382 42.04 -2.64 -31.29
N ILE A 383 41.92 -3.14 -32.52
CA ILE A 383 41.04 -4.26 -32.88
C ILE A 383 41.67 -5.55 -32.32
N GLU A 384 41.36 -5.89 -31.08
CA GLU A 384 41.56 -7.25 -30.57
C GLU A 384 40.40 -8.12 -31.07
N ILE A 385 40.64 -8.85 -32.15
CA ILE A 385 39.69 -9.82 -32.72
C ILE A 385 39.41 -10.91 -31.66
N PRO A 386 38.15 -11.19 -31.30
CA PRO A 386 37.83 -12.26 -30.36
C PRO A 386 38.27 -13.62 -30.94
N SER A 387 39.01 -14.40 -30.15
CA SER A 387 39.37 -15.78 -30.50
C SER A 387 38.16 -16.70 -30.27
N GLY A 388 37.25 -16.77 -31.24
CA GLY A 388 36.10 -17.67 -31.22
C GLY A 388 35.11 -17.32 -32.32
N VAL A 389 34.62 -18.33 -33.06
CA VAL A 389 33.83 -18.27 -34.31
C VAL A 389 32.94 -17.01 -34.40
N ILE A 390 33.27 -16.17 -35.38
CA ILE A 390 32.81 -14.78 -35.54
C ILE A 390 31.63 -14.73 -36.52
N ASP A 391 30.57 -14.01 -36.16
CA ASP A 391 29.74 -13.29 -37.13
C ASP A 391 30.53 -12.05 -37.56
N ILE A 392 30.75 -11.87 -38.86
CA ILE A 392 31.74 -10.99 -39.53
C ILE A 392 31.59 -9.49 -39.17
N SER A 393 30.55 -9.15 -38.40
CA SER A 393 30.14 -7.81 -37.97
C SER A 393 30.57 -7.43 -36.53
N ASP A 394 31.01 -8.38 -35.69
CA ASP A 394 31.38 -8.14 -34.29
C ASP A 394 32.83 -7.62 -34.15
N VAL A 395 33.02 -6.51 -33.43
CA VAL A 395 34.33 -5.84 -33.23
C VAL A 395 34.95 -6.20 -31.88
N LYS A 396 34.18 -6.16 -30.78
CA LYS A 396 34.69 -6.40 -29.42
C LYS A 396 33.59 -6.87 -28.46
N GLU A 397 33.92 -7.82 -27.58
CA GLU A 397 33.08 -8.17 -26.44
C GLU A 397 33.24 -7.14 -25.31
N VAL A 398 32.13 -6.52 -24.89
CA VAL A 398 32.11 -5.45 -23.87
C VAL A 398 31.85 -6.05 -22.48
N LEU A 399 30.91 -7.00 -22.38
CA LEU A 399 30.60 -7.74 -21.16
C LEU A 399 30.28 -9.20 -21.49
N SER A 400 30.79 -10.11 -20.66
CA SER A 400 30.47 -11.53 -20.69
C SER A 400 29.03 -11.80 -20.25
N ALA A 401 28.52 -13.00 -20.55
CA ALA A 401 27.18 -13.41 -20.11
C ALA A 401 27.06 -13.45 -18.57
N GLU A 402 28.08 -13.93 -17.87
CA GLU A 402 28.13 -13.96 -16.40
C GLU A 402 28.17 -12.56 -15.79
N ASP A 403 28.95 -11.64 -16.40
CA ASP A 403 28.99 -10.25 -15.98
C ASP A 403 27.63 -9.57 -16.17
N LEU A 404 26.96 -9.77 -17.31
CA LEU A 404 25.63 -9.21 -17.57
C LEU A 404 24.58 -9.74 -16.57
N PHE A 405 24.63 -11.04 -16.26
CA PHE A 405 23.77 -11.64 -15.25
C PHE A 405 24.02 -11.02 -13.88
N SER A 406 25.28 -10.93 -13.44
CA SER A 406 25.63 -10.38 -12.13
C SER A 406 25.22 -8.91 -11.97
N VAL A 407 25.36 -8.11 -13.03
CA VAL A 407 24.96 -6.69 -13.05
C VAL A 407 23.44 -6.56 -12.98
N THR A 408 22.70 -7.32 -13.79
CA THR A 408 21.23 -7.26 -13.80
C THR A 408 20.62 -7.81 -12.52
N ASP A 409 21.21 -8.86 -11.95
CA ASP A 409 20.80 -9.43 -10.65
C ASP A 409 21.03 -8.44 -9.51
N PHE A 410 22.23 -7.86 -9.42
CA PHE A 410 22.53 -6.92 -8.37
C PHE A 410 21.68 -5.64 -8.45
N ILE A 411 21.42 -5.11 -9.65
CA ILE A 411 20.53 -3.95 -9.82
C ILE A 411 19.09 -4.31 -9.44
N SER A 412 18.59 -5.48 -9.85
CA SER A 412 17.26 -5.93 -9.46
C SER A 412 17.15 -6.09 -7.94
N GLU A 413 18.20 -6.59 -7.29
CA GLU A 413 18.28 -6.75 -5.83
C GLU A 413 18.32 -5.39 -5.10
N LEU A 414 19.05 -4.40 -5.63
CA LEU A 414 19.07 -3.05 -5.08
C LEU A 414 17.71 -2.35 -5.23
N LEU A 415 16.99 -2.56 -6.34
CA LEU A 415 15.69 -1.95 -6.56
C LEU A 415 14.55 -2.65 -5.79
N ASP A 416 14.82 -3.81 -5.18
CA ASP A 416 13.89 -4.59 -4.37
C ASP A 416 13.85 -4.13 -2.90
N THR A 417 13.46 -2.88 -2.66
CA THR A 417 13.35 -2.28 -1.30
C THR A 417 12.07 -1.46 -1.12
N ARG A 418 11.55 -1.41 0.12
CA ARG A 418 10.43 -0.53 0.51
C ARG A 418 10.84 0.94 0.66
N HIS A 419 12.12 1.21 0.91
CA HIS A 419 12.61 2.55 1.24
C HIS A 419 13.74 2.97 0.29
N PRO A 420 13.46 3.14 -1.01
CA PRO A 420 14.47 3.46 -2.00
C PRO A 420 15.11 4.83 -1.75
N SER A 421 16.43 4.85 -1.50
CA SER A 421 17.26 6.05 -1.55
C SER A 421 17.10 6.80 -2.87
N GLN A 422 16.76 8.09 -2.79
CA GLN A 422 16.60 8.96 -3.95
C GLN A 422 17.94 9.16 -4.67
N ALA A 423 19.03 9.28 -3.93
CA ALA A 423 20.37 9.45 -4.49
C ALA A 423 20.82 8.22 -5.30
N LEU A 424 20.63 7.00 -4.76
CA LEU A 424 20.99 5.76 -5.44
C LEU A 424 20.09 5.48 -6.65
N CYS A 425 18.77 5.59 -6.48
CA CYS A 425 17.83 5.40 -7.58
C CYS A 425 18.04 6.43 -8.69
N GLY A 426 18.37 7.68 -8.33
CA GLY A 426 18.74 8.73 -9.27
C GLY A 426 20.00 8.40 -10.07
N LEU A 427 21.02 7.82 -9.44
CA LEU A 427 22.24 7.35 -10.12
C LEU A 427 21.96 6.19 -11.08
N LEU A 428 21.24 5.16 -10.62
CA LEU A 428 20.88 4.00 -11.43
C LEU A 428 19.96 4.38 -12.60
N ALA A 429 19.04 5.32 -12.39
CA ALA A 429 18.17 5.84 -13.43
C ALA A 429 18.96 6.45 -14.61
N ARG A 430 20.16 7.01 -14.38
CA ARG A 430 21.00 7.55 -15.48
C ARG A 430 21.46 6.45 -16.45
N TYR A 431 21.58 5.21 -15.98
CA TYR A 431 21.95 4.05 -16.80
C TYR A 431 20.74 3.31 -17.39
N SER A 432 19.51 3.76 -17.09
CA SER A 432 18.28 3.05 -17.51
C SER A 432 18.11 2.93 -19.04
N GLN A 433 18.74 3.82 -19.82
CA GLN A 433 18.79 3.75 -21.29
C GLN A 433 19.33 2.40 -21.79
N ILE A 434 20.30 1.81 -21.08
CA ILE A 434 20.91 0.53 -21.42
C ILE A 434 19.83 -0.57 -21.42
N TRP A 435 19.05 -0.64 -20.33
CA TRP A 435 18.02 -1.66 -20.14
C TRP A 435 16.88 -1.49 -21.14
N PHE A 436 16.44 -0.25 -21.38
CA PHE A 436 15.39 0.04 -22.36
C PHE A 436 15.81 -0.36 -23.78
N ARG A 437 17.05 -0.06 -24.17
CA ARG A 437 17.60 -0.44 -25.47
C ARG A 437 17.73 -1.95 -25.63
N PHE A 438 18.18 -2.65 -24.59
CA PHE A 438 18.24 -4.11 -24.58
C PHE A 438 16.85 -4.76 -24.75
N CYS A 439 15.83 -4.26 -24.04
CA CYS A 439 14.45 -4.71 -24.26
C CYS A 439 13.97 -4.46 -25.70
N SER A 440 14.28 -3.29 -26.27
CA SER A 440 13.91 -2.94 -27.65
C SER A 440 14.60 -3.85 -28.67
N LEU A 441 15.88 -4.16 -28.47
CA LEU A 441 16.64 -5.08 -29.32
C LEU A 441 16.10 -6.52 -29.25
N LEU A 442 15.72 -6.99 -28.05
CA LEU A 442 15.08 -8.30 -27.89
C LEU A 442 13.76 -8.37 -28.66
N LYS A 443 12.98 -7.28 -28.67
CA LYS A 443 11.73 -7.20 -29.43
C LYS A 443 11.93 -7.18 -30.95
N LEU A 444 13.01 -6.56 -31.42
CA LEU A 444 13.40 -6.61 -32.84
C LEU A 444 13.80 -8.02 -33.29
N ALA A 445 14.57 -8.73 -32.46
CA ALA A 445 15.00 -10.09 -32.75
C ALA A 445 13.85 -11.11 -32.68
N TYR A 446 12.88 -10.88 -31.79
CA TYR A 446 11.73 -11.75 -31.55
C TYR A 446 10.41 -10.94 -31.58
N PRO A 447 9.90 -10.58 -32.79
CA PRO A 447 8.60 -9.92 -32.90
C PRO A 447 7.50 -10.88 -32.42
N SER A 448 6.67 -10.41 -31.49
CA SER A 448 5.67 -11.18 -30.74
C SER A 448 4.45 -11.64 -31.58
N GLY A 449 4.70 -12.24 -32.74
CA GLY A 449 3.67 -12.73 -33.67
C GLY A 449 4.09 -13.94 -34.51
N ILE A 450 5.25 -14.55 -34.24
CA ILE A 450 5.71 -15.76 -34.95
C ILE A 450 5.41 -17.04 -34.17
N GLU A 451 5.13 -16.96 -32.87
CA GLU A 451 4.82 -18.15 -32.05
C GLU A 451 3.48 -18.81 -32.45
N GLU A 452 2.46 -18.05 -32.85
CA GLU A 452 1.17 -18.64 -33.25
C GLU A 452 1.15 -19.29 -34.64
N LYS A 453 2.14 -19.02 -35.53
CA LYS A 453 2.12 -19.53 -36.91
C LYS A 453 3.09 -20.68 -37.20
N VAL A 454 4.00 -21.00 -36.28
CA VAL A 454 4.92 -22.14 -36.44
C VAL A 454 4.46 -23.37 -35.66
N GLU A 455 3.53 -23.22 -34.72
CA GLU A 455 3.01 -24.34 -33.91
C GLU A 455 1.92 -25.20 -34.58
N GLU A 456 1.39 -24.82 -35.75
CA GLU A 456 0.40 -25.65 -36.47
C GLU A 456 1.00 -26.83 -37.26
N GLU A 457 2.34 -26.93 -37.41
CA GLU A 457 2.96 -28.05 -38.16
C GLU A 457 3.78 -29.05 -37.35
N CYS A 458 3.93 -28.90 -36.03
CA CYS A 458 4.64 -29.88 -35.20
C CYS A 458 3.83 -30.29 -33.97
N GLN A 459 3.08 -31.38 -34.11
CA GLN A 459 2.56 -32.14 -32.96
C GLN A 459 3.74 -32.66 -32.12
N ILE A 460 3.93 -32.11 -30.91
CA ILE A 460 4.26 -32.79 -29.64
C ILE A 460 4.15 -31.71 -28.54
N LYS A 461 3.16 -31.85 -27.64
CA LYS A 461 3.03 -31.04 -26.43
C LYS A 461 3.86 -31.66 -25.31
N GLU A 462 5.02 -31.08 -25.01
CA GLU A 462 5.68 -31.19 -23.70
C GLU A 462 5.63 -29.82 -23.01
N LYS A 463 5.18 -29.78 -21.76
CA LYS A 463 5.22 -28.59 -20.90
C LYS A 463 6.69 -28.25 -20.61
N SER A 464 7.32 -27.38 -21.41
CA SER A 464 8.61 -26.78 -21.06
C SER A 464 8.41 -25.56 -20.16
N GLY A 465 9.31 -25.37 -19.18
CA GLY A 465 9.32 -24.20 -18.29
C GLY A 465 9.53 -22.87 -19.03
N PRO A 466 9.46 -21.71 -18.33
CA PRO A 466 9.64 -20.41 -18.95
C PRO A 466 10.98 -20.35 -19.68
N SER A 467 10.99 -19.81 -20.90
CA SER A 467 12.23 -19.71 -21.66
C SER A 467 13.23 -18.78 -20.92
N PRO A 468 14.54 -19.08 -20.91
CA PRO A 468 15.53 -18.23 -20.23
C PRO A 468 15.59 -16.81 -20.82
N VAL A 469 15.14 -16.64 -22.07
CA VAL A 469 15.03 -15.35 -22.75
C VAL A 469 13.87 -14.53 -22.17
N ASP A 470 12.72 -15.17 -21.90
CA ASP A 470 11.57 -14.51 -21.29
C ASP A 470 11.82 -14.14 -19.83
N GLU A 471 12.55 -14.96 -19.09
CA GLU A 471 12.98 -14.65 -17.73
C GLU A 471 13.91 -13.42 -17.71
N PHE A 472 14.90 -13.39 -18.60
CA PHE A 472 15.80 -12.25 -18.74
C PHE A 472 15.05 -10.96 -19.14
N ARG A 473 14.13 -11.06 -20.11
CA ARG A 473 13.28 -9.93 -20.55
C ARG A 473 12.40 -9.43 -19.40
N SER A 474 11.78 -10.33 -18.66
CA SER A 474 10.93 -10.00 -17.49
C SER A 474 11.73 -9.30 -16.40
N LYS A 475 12.98 -9.71 -16.17
CA LYS A 475 13.91 -9.07 -15.24
C LYS A 475 14.27 -7.65 -15.67
N LEU A 476 14.59 -7.44 -16.95
CA LEU A 476 14.85 -6.09 -17.49
C LEU A 476 13.62 -5.18 -17.38
N LEU A 477 12.43 -5.69 -17.71
CA LEU A 477 11.17 -4.96 -17.55
C LEU A 477 10.87 -4.66 -16.07
N SER A 478 11.24 -5.55 -15.14
CA SER A 478 11.15 -5.31 -13.70
C SER A 478 12.02 -4.13 -13.27
N ILE A 479 13.30 -4.11 -13.68
CA ILE A 479 14.24 -3.02 -13.41
C ILE A 479 13.67 -1.69 -13.95
N LEU A 480 13.24 -1.64 -15.21
CA LEU A 480 12.64 -0.44 -15.81
C LEU A 480 11.37 0.00 -15.06
N SER A 481 10.49 -0.95 -14.71
CA SER A 481 9.24 -0.64 -14.01
C SER A 481 9.48 -0.06 -12.61
N SER A 482 10.55 -0.46 -11.93
CA SER A 482 10.91 0.08 -10.61
C SER A 482 11.41 1.53 -10.70
N HIS A 483 12.11 1.89 -11.78
CA HIS A 483 12.52 3.28 -12.04
C HIS A 483 11.32 4.20 -12.33
N LEU A 484 10.21 3.64 -12.83
CA LEU A 484 8.98 4.37 -13.13
C LEU A 484 8.09 4.65 -11.90
N LEU A 485 8.47 4.17 -10.72
CA LEU A 485 7.73 4.42 -9.47
C LEU A 485 7.98 5.83 -8.91
N ASN A 486 9.04 6.53 -9.35
CA ASN A 486 9.34 7.89 -8.89
C ASN A 486 8.71 8.94 -9.83
N PRO A 487 7.61 9.61 -9.43
CA PRO A 487 6.82 10.44 -10.34
C PRO A 487 7.58 11.65 -10.90
N GLU A 488 8.56 12.20 -10.17
CA GLU A 488 9.29 13.40 -10.60
C GLU A 488 10.23 13.13 -11.79
N THR A 489 10.83 11.94 -11.84
CA THR A 489 11.83 11.58 -12.86
C THR A 489 11.27 10.72 -13.98
N SER A 490 10.21 9.95 -13.72
CA SER A 490 9.64 8.97 -14.67
C SER A 490 9.26 9.56 -16.02
N PHE A 491 8.60 10.73 -16.02
CA PHE A 491 8.19 11.40 -17.26
C PHE A 491 9.39 11.78 -18.14
N ARG A 492 10.47 12.30 -17.52
CA ARG A 492 11.69 12.68 -18.24
C ARG A 492 12.48 11.46 -18.72
N LEU A 493 12.50 10.38 -17.94
CA LEU A 493 13.15 9.12 -18.32
C LEU A 493 12.50 8.51 -19.57
N ILE A 494 11.17 8.40 -19.61
CA ILE A 494 10.45 7.86 -20.77
C ILE A 494 10.73 8.68 -22.04
N ARG A 495 10.68 10.01 -21.94
CA ARG A 495 10.97 10.89 -23.09
C ARG A 495 12.43 10.72 -23.55
N GLY A 496 13.37 10.58 -22.62
CA GLY A 496 14.76 10.30 -22.93
C GLY A 496 14.99 8.94 -23.59
N TRP A 497 14.30 7.89 -23.15
CA TRP A 497 14.36 6.54 -23.71
C TRP A 497 14.00 6.49 -25.21
N ILE A 498 13.07 7.34 -25.62
CA ILE A 498 12.50 7.39 -26.96
C ILE A 498 13.09 8.55 -27.79
N HIS A 499 14.04 9.30 -27.24
CA HIS A 499 14.67 10.47 -27.87
C HIS A 499 13.70 11.61 -28.21
N LEU A 500 12.62 11.77 -27.42
CA LEU A 500 11.74 12.94 -27.50
C LEU A 500 12.36 14.14 -26.74
N PRO A 501 12.08 15.38 -27.18
CA PRO A 501 12.65 16.58 -26.55
C PRO A 501 12.24 16.70 -25.07
N ALA A 502 13.13 17.21 -24.23
CA ALA A 502 12.84 17.41 -22.82
C ALA A 502 11.82 18.55 -22.62
N ILE A 503 10.69 18.23 -21.98
CA ILE A 503 9.59 19.14 -21.72
C ILE A 503 9.39 19.29 -20.21
N ASP A 504 9.04 20.51 -19.75
CA ASP A 504 8.66 20.72 -18.36
C ASP A 504 7.32 20.05 -18.03
N HIS A 505 7.32 19.26 -16.97
CA HIS A 505 6.18 18.46 -16.49
C HIS A 505 4.93 19.27 -16.12
N SER A 506 5.07 20.57 -15.82
CA SER A 506 3.97 21.43 -15.39
C SER A 506 3.45 22.35 -16.51
N THR A 507 4.35 22.88 -17.33
CA THR A 507 4.00 23.87 -18.36
C THR A 507 3.93 23.29 -19.78
N LEU A 508 4.38 22.05 -19.96
CA LEU A 508 4.55 21.39 -21.26
C LEU A 508 5.38 22.19 -22.28
N LYS A 509 6.25 23.09 -21.80
CA LYS A 509 7.17 23.89 -22.64
C LYS A 509 8.55 23.23 -22.77
N PRO A 510 9.28 23.48 -23.87
CA PRO A 510 10.64 22.97 -24.06
C PRO A 510 11.59 23.50 -22.96
N LEU A 511 12.39 22.62 -22.36
CA LEU A 511 13.43 22.99 -21.40
C LEU A 511 14.65 23.57 -22.13
N SER A 512 15.36 24.51 -21.49
CA SER A 512 16.55 25.13 -22.08
C SER A 512 17.71 24.13 -22.24
N SER A 513 18.55 24.32 -23.27
CA SER A 513 19.63 23.39 -23.66
C SER A 513 20.67 23.11 -22.56
N SER A 514 20.77 23.96 -21.53
CA SER A 514 21.66 23.75 -20.38
C SER A 514 21.20 22.65 -19.42
N GLU A 515 19.91 22.28 -19.41
CA GLU A 515 19.34 21.23 -18.56
C GLU A 515 19.19 19.88 -19.31
N MET A 516 19.42 19.88 -20.63
CA MET A 516 19.22 18.72 -21.52
C MET A 516 20.26 17.60 -21.34
N ASN A 517 21.48 17.92 -20.86
CA ASN A 517 22.62 17.00 -20.91
C ASN A 517 22.86 16.15 -19.64
N SER A 518 21.97 16.17 -18.64
CA SER A 518 22.33 15.66 -17.30
C SER A 518 21.58 14.42 -16.79
N LEU A 519 20.60 13.90 -17.54
CA LEU A 519 19.68 12.89 -16.99
C LEU A 519 20.01 11.44 -17.36
N LEU A 520 20.43 11.16 -18.59
CA LEU A 520 20.73 9.82 -19.07
C LEU A 520 22.12 9.76 -19.70
N PHE A 521 22.82 8.65 -19.48
CA PHE A 521 24.05 8.37 -20.20
C PHE A 521 23.70 7.87 -21.61
N PRO A 522 24.24 8.49 -22.69
CA PRO A 522 23.97 8.05 -24.05
C PRO A 522 24.57 6.66 -24.27
N VAL A 523 23.82 5.77 -24.90
CA VAL A 523 24.29 4.43 -25.24
C VAL A 523 24.65 4.40 -26.73
N PRO A 524 25.90 4.06 -27.11
CA PRO A 524 26.31 4.05 -28.51
C PRO A 524 25.49 3.07 -29.37
N GLY A 525 25.03 3.50 -30.55
CA GLY A 525 24.31 2.68 -31.55
C GLY A 525 25.01 1.38 -31.98
N LEU A 526 26.30 1.26 -31.66
CA LEU A 526 27.16 0.12 -31.95
C LEU A 526 27.03 -1.06 -30.97
N ILE A 527 26.21 -0.96 -29.93
CA ILE A 527 26.09 -2.03 -28.91
C ILE A 527 24.88 -2.92 -29.19
N ILE A 528 25.09 -4.24 -29.19
CA ILE A 528 24.05 -5.26 -29.42
C ILE A 528 24.16 -6.42 -28.41
N LEU A 529 23.07 -7.17 -28.25
CA LEU A 529 23.02 -8.43 -27.52
C LEU A 529 23.25 -9.62 -28.47
N ARG A 530 24.19 -10.51 -28.15
CA ARG A 530 24.43 -11.77 -28.89
C ARG A 530 24.18 -12.98 -28.00
N PRO A 531 23.61 -14.08 -28.52
CA PRO A 531 23.44 -15.30 -27.74
C PRO A 531 24.76 -15.84 -27.17
N ALA A 532 24.75 -16.24 -25.90
CA ALA A 532 25.91 -16.82 -25.22
C ALA A 532 26.36 -18.14 -25.86
N SER A 533 25.43 -18.87 -26.49
CA SER A 533 25.67 -20.15 -27.19
C SER A 533 26.62 -20.08 -28.39
N LEU A 534 26.93 -18.87 -28.89
CA LEU A 534 27.83 -18.67 -30.03
C LEU A 534 29.32 -18.71 -29.65
N VAL A 535 29.65 -18.75 -28.35
CA VAL A 535 31.03 -18.91 -27.88
C VAL A 535 31.18 -20.30 -27.24
N ILE A 536 32.11 -21.09 -27.76
CA ILE A 536 32.44 -22.40 -27.20
C ILE A 536 33.21 -22.14 -25.88
N PRO A 537 32.74 -22.63 -24.72
CA PRO A 537 33.48 -22.46 -23.47
C PRO A 537 34.82 -23.19 -23.56
N ASN A 538 35.91 -22.50 -23.21
CA ASN A 538 37.27 -23.06 -23.20
C ASN A 538 37.52 -24.08 -22.08
N SER A 539 36.49 -24.49 -21.32
CA SER A 539 36.60 -25.45 -20.21
C SER A 539 35.37 -26.37 -20.16
N PRO A 540 35.55 -27.71 -20.06
CA PRO A 540 34.46 -28.68 -20.09
C PRO A 540 33.65 -28.81 -18.78
N GLU A 541 33.88 -27.94 -17.78
CA GLU A 541 33.27 -28.04 -16.44
C GLU A 541 32.35 -26.86 -16.04
N SER A 542 32.12 -25.86 -16.90
CA SER A 542 31.18 -24.77 -16.56
C SER A 542 29.74 -25.16 -16.90
N SER A 543 28.85 -25.13 -15.90
CA SER A 543 27.40 -25.20 -16.06
C SER A 543 26.91 -24.32 -17.22
N VAL A 544 25.83 -24.74 -17.91
CA VAL A 544 25.14 -23.93 -18.93
C VAL A 544 25.02 -22.49 -18.45
N PRO A 545 25.40 -21.47 -19.25
CA PRO A 545 25.35 -20.09 -18.81
C PRO A 545 23.91 -19.73 -18.39
N GLN A 546 23.72 -19.34 -17.13
CA GLN A 546 22.43 -18.87 -16.61
C GLN A 546 21.91 -17.63 -17.37
N ALA A 547 22.80 -16.86 -18.00
CA ALA A 547 22.44 -15.73 -18.85
C ALA A 547 22.44 -16.11 -20.35
N PRO A 548 21.34 -15.82 -21.08
CA PRO A 548 21.23 -16.15 -22.50
C PRO A 548 22.04 -15.24 -23.43
N PHE A 549 22.49 -14.06 -22.99
CA PHE A 549 23.10 -13.05 -23.87
C PHE A 549 24.44 -12.49 -23.33
N ARG A 550 25.33 -12.11 -24.25
CA ARG A 550 26.53 -11.28 -24.04
C ARG A 550 26.38 -9.92 -24.72
N VAL A 551 27.16 -8.91 -24.29
CA VAL A 551 27.14 -7.56 -24.86
C VAL A 551 28.33 -7.38 -25.80
N THR A 552 28.09 -7.15 -27.09
CA THR A 552 29.15 -6.92 -28.09
C THR A 552 29.00 -5.57 -28.79
N ARG A 553 30.13 -5.03 -29.25
CA ARG A 553 30.21 -3.87 -30.12
C ARG A 553 30.32 -4.34 -31.57
N ILE A 554 29.48 -3.81 -32.46
CA ILE A 554 29.49 -4.09 -33.90
C ILE A 554 30.20 -2.99 -34.69
N ALA A 555 30.55 -3.28 -35.94
CA ALA A 555 31.28 -2.37 -36.83
C ALA A 555 30.41 -1.23 -37.40
N GLU A 556 29.17 -1.53 -37.76
CA GLU A 556 28.20 -0.56 -38.28
C GLU A 556 27.08 -0.31 -37.26
N PRO A 557 26.70 0.94 -36.95
CA PRO A 557 25.69 1.22 -35.95
C PRO A 557 24.28 0.87 -36.46
N ILE A 558 23.46 0.29 -35.58
CA ILE A 558 22.02 0.16 -35.87
C ILE A 558 21.43 1.58 -35.83
N SER A 559 20.76 2.00 -36.91
CA SER A 559 20.07 3.28 -36.95
C SER A 559 18.97 3.34 -35.89
N ASP A 560 19.15 4.20 -34.88
CA ASP A 560 18.15 4.45 -33.83
C ASP A 560 16.85 5.09 -34.38
N HIS A 561 16.92 5.66 -35.59
CA HIS A 561 15.85 6.34 -36.30
C HIS A 561 15.14 5.45 -37.33
N SER A 562 15.50 4.16 -37.43
CA SER A 562 14.79 3.24 -38.32
C SER A 562 13.36 3.01 -37.83
N LEU A 563 12.40 2.85 -38.77
CA LEU A 563 10.99 2.63 -38.43
C LEU A 563 10.80 1.36 -37.58
N GLU A 564 11.59 0.32 -37.85
CA GLU A 564 11.59 -0.94 -37.08
C GLU A 564 12.02 -0.70 -35.62
N MET A 565 13.10 0.06 -35.40
CA MET A 565 13.58 0.39 -34.06
C MET A 565 12.58 1.27 -33.31
N ILE A 566 11.97 2.26 -33.99
CA ILE A 566 10.91 3.10 -33.42
C ILE A 566 9.72 2.21 -32.98
N SER A 567 9.27 1.30 -33.83
CA SER A 567 8.18 0.36 -33.52
C SER A 567 8.50 -0.56 -32.33
N ALA A 568 9.75 -1.04 -32.25
CA ALA A 568 10.21 -1.85 -31.12
C ALA A 568 10.26 -1.06 -29.81
N LYS A 569 10.81 0.16 -29.82
CA LYS A 569 10.84 1.08 -28.66
C LYS A 569 9.42 1.38 -28.16
N ILE A 570 8.49 1.67 -29.08
CA ILE A 570 7.07 1.92 -28.74
C ILE A 570 6.43 0.67 -28.13
N SER A 571 6.66 -0.51 -28.73
CA SER A 571 6.11 -1.77 -28.20
C SER A 571 6.62 -2.09 -26.80
N THR A 572 7.92 -1.89 -26.53
CA THR A 572 8.51 -2.03 -25.19
C THR A 572 7.90 -1.02 -24.20
N LEU A 573 7.68 0.23 -24.61
CA LEU A 573 7.04 1.22 -23.76
C LEU A 573 5.58 0.85 -23.43
N MET A 574 4.82 0.32 -24.41
CA MET A 574 3.44 -0.11 -24.17
C MET A 574 3.36 -1.24 -23.14
N GLU A 575 4.30 -2.19 -23.17
CA GLU A 575 4.40 -3.25 -22.15
C GLU A 575 4.72 -2.71 -20.74
N LEU A 576 5.45 -1.59 -20.65
CA LEU A 576 5.76 -0.94 -19.37
C LEU A 576 4.59 -0.10 -18.82
N LEU A 577 3.81 0.54 -19.71
CA LEU A 577 2.66 1.39 -19.35
C LEU A 577 1.36 0.60 -19.12
N ALA A 578 1.22 -0.59 -19.73
CA ALA A 578 0.06 -1.43 -19.53
C ALA A 578 -0.08 -1.87 -18.06
N PRO A 579 -1.31 -1.91 -17.52
CA PRO A 579 -1.54 -2.47 -16.20
C PRO A 579 -1.11 -3.95 -16.25
N ARG A 580 -0.27 -4.38 -15.30
CA ARG A 580 0.13 -5.78 -15.21
C ARG A 580 -1.10 -6.58 -14.79
N VAL A 581 -1.80 -7.15 -15.77
CA VAL A 581 -2.80 -8.19 -15.54
C VAL A 581 -2.07 -9.32 -14.83
N ASN A 582 -2.62 -9.77 -13.70
CA ASN A 582 -2.09 -10.91 -12.95
C ASN A 582 -1.78 -12.07 -13.92
N GLU A 583 -0.51 -12.48 -14.00
CA GLU A 583 -0.16 -13.85 -14.38
C GLU A 583 -0.64 -14.78 -13.25
N SER A 584 -1.96 -14.96 -13.16
CA SER A 584 -2.61 -15.97 -12.35
C SER A 584 -3.54 -16.83 -13.21
N ILE A 585 -3.21 -16.98 -14.50
CA ILE A 585 -3.90 -17.90 -15.40
C ILE A 585 -2.85 -18.67 -16.21
N VAL A 586 -2.22 -19.66 -15.58
CA VAL A 586 -1.67 -20.82 -16.28
C VAL A 586 -2.08 -22.07 -15.51
N GLY A 587 -3.02 -22.82 -16.08
CA GLY A 587 -3.14 -24.26 -15.88
C GLY A 587 -4.07 -24.76 -14.77
N ASP A 588 -5.36 -24.48 -14.88
CA ASP A 588 -6.39 -25.25 -14.18
C ASP A 588 -6.51 -26.66 -14.81
N LYS A 589 -5.53 -27.52 -14.50
CA LYS A 589 -5.57 -28.99 -14.61
C LYS A 589 -4.49 -29.61 -13.70
N SER A 590 -4.80 -29.80 -12.42
CA SER A 590 -4.42 -30.98 -11.63
C SER A 590 -4.79 -30.82 -10.15
N GLU A 591 -5.73 -31.68 -9.74
CA GLU A 591 -5.75 -32.45 -8.48
C GLU A 591 -5.83 -31.74 -7.12
N GLU A 592 -6.60 -32.39 -6.24
CA GLU A 592 -6.82 -32.08 -4.84
C GLU A 592 -5.51 -31.83 -4.09
N ILE A 593 -5.33 -30.62 -3.56
CA ILE A 593 -4.24 -30.29 -2.65
C ILE A 593 -4.82 -29.54 -1.44
N ASP A 594 -4.40 -29.96 -0.25
CA ASP A 594 -4.91 -29.62 1.07
C ASP A 594 -4.98 -28.09 1.36
N GLU A 595 -6.00 -27.68 2.10
CA GLU A 595 -6.22 -26.31 2.60
C GLU A 595 -5.03 -25.75 3.40
N GLU A 596 -4.17 -26.61 3.94
CA GLU A 596 -2.96 -26.23 4.67
C GLU A 596 -1.88 -25.65 3.73
N GLN A 597 -1.75 -26.20 2.51
CA GLN A 597 -0.85 -25.72 1.46
C GLN A 597 -1.32 -24.42 0.81
N LYS A 598 -2.63 -24.14 0.75
CA LYS A 598 -3.14 -22.81 0.34
C LYS A 598 -2.78 -21.73 1.36
N SER A 599 -2.75 -22.07 2.66
CA SER A 599 -2.32 -21.12 3.70
C SER A 599 -0.81 -20.89 3.67
N GLU A 600 -0.01 -21.93 3.38
CA GLU A 600 1.44 -21.82 3.17
C GLU A 600 1.77 -21.07 1.88
N GLU A 601 1.10 -21.32 0.74
CA GLU A 601 1.28 -20.53 -0.49
C GLU A 601 0.87 -19.07 -0.29
N LYS A 602 -0.17 -18.81 0.51
CA LYS A 602 -0.59 -17.44 0.84
C LYS A 602 0.41 -16.77 1.77
N ALA A 603 1.03 -17.51 2.69
CA ALA A 603 2.12 -17.03 3.54
C ALA A 603 3.42 -16.80 2.74
N GLU A 604 3.74 -17.67 1.78
CA GLU A 604 4.87 -17.53 0.83
C GLU A 604 4.64 -16.35 -0.13
N ARG A 605 3.41 -16.14 -0.62
CA ARG A 605 3.03 -14.93 -1.37
C ARG A 605 3.12 -13.67 -0.50
N LEU A 606 2.79 -13.76 0.78
CA LEU A 606 2.97 -12.68 1.77
C LEU A 606 4.45 -12.42 2.09
N LEU A 607 5.30 -13.46 2.06
CA LEU A 607 6.76 -13.36 2.19
C LEU A 607 7.42 -12.75 0.94
N ASN A 608 6.93 -13.09 -0.24
CA ASN A 608 7.39 -12.53 -1.53
C ASN A 608 6.87 -11.12 -1.81
N THR A 609 5.86 -10.65 -1.06
CA THR A 609 5.33 -9.26 -1.12
C THR A 609 5.94 -8.34 -0.06
N TRP A 610 7.05 -8.73 0.56
CA TRP A 610 7.74 -7.86 1.53
C TRP A 610 8.31 -6.57 0.93
N THR A 611 8.48 -6.45 -0.38
CA THR A 611 9.20 -5.33 -1.01
C THR A 611 8.37 -4.48 -1.96
N LYS A 612 7.32 -5.04 -2.59
CA LYS A 612 6.44 -4.28 -3.49
C LYS A 612 5.33 -3.58 -2.69
N GLY A 613 5.31 -2.25 -2.76
CA GLY A 613 4.35 -1.37 -2.08
C GLY A 613 2.90 -1.60 -2.53
N ASN A 614 1.98 -0.83 -1.94
CA ASN A 614 0.55 -0.84 -2.26
C ASN A 614 0.33 -0.83 -3.79
N GLN A 615 -0.04 -1.98 -4.37
CA GLN A 615 -0.20 -2.13 -5.82
C GLN A 615 -1.21 -1.14 -6.42
N ASP A 616 -2.17 -0.70 -5.61
CA ASP A 616 -3.17 0.31 -5.97
C ASP A 616 -2.55 1.70 -6.18
N GLU A 617 -1.62 2.13 -5.32
CA GLU A 617 -0.92 3.42 -5.48
C GLU A 617 0.00 3.41 -6.70
N ASP A 618 0.65 2.28 -6.99
CA ASP A 618 1.55 2.15 -8.12
C ASP A 618 0.78 2.17 -9.46
N SER A 619 -0.42 1.58 -9.49
CA SER A 619 -1.33 1.63 -10.63
C SER A 619 -1.83 3.05 -10.91
N GLU A 620 -2.23 3.78 -9.87
CA GLU A 620 -2.69 5.17 -9.99
C GLU A 620 -1.55 6.12 -10.46
N LYS A 621 -0.33 5.94 -9.94
CA LYS A 621 0.85 6.72 -10.37
C LYS A 621 1.17 6.47 -11.85
N ARG A 622 1.07 5.22 -12.33
CA ARG A 622 1.30 4.87 -13.75
C ARG A 622 0.20 5.40 -14.66
N ALA A 623 -1.06 5.37 -14.22
CA ALA A 623 -2.16 5.98 -14.97
C ALA A 623 -1.94 7.49 -15.17
N ASN A 624 -1.60 8.20 -14.10
CA ASN A 624 -1.26 9.62 -14.19
C ASN A 624 -0.06 9.90 -15.11
N LEU A 625 0.92 8.99 -15.16
CA LEU A 625 2.08 9.11 -16.06
C LEU A 625 1.71 8.93 -17.53
N ALA A 626 0.89 7.92 -17.86
CA ALA A 626 0.44 7.65 -19.23
C ALA A 626 -0.43 8.78 -19.79
N ALA A 627 -1.39 9.29 -19.00
CA ALA A 627 -2.19 10.44 -19.39
C ALA A 627 -1.33 11.70 -19.67
N LYS A 628 -0.35 11.99 -18.81
CA LYS A 628 0.58 13.11 -19.00
C LYS A 628 1.48 12.93 -20.22
N LEU A 629 1.95 11.70 -20.47
CA LEU A 629 2.72 11.40 -21.68
C LEU A 629 1.89 11.69 -22.93
N LEU A 630 0.64 11.22 -23.00
CA LEU A 630 -0.25 11.47 -24.13
C LEU A 630 -0.44 12.98 -24.40
N LEU A 631 -0.65 13.79 -23.35
CA LEU A 631 -0.74 15.25 -23.49
C LEU A 631 0.54 15.87 -24.04
N SER A 632 1.71 15.38 -23.60
CA SER A 632 2.99 15.87 -24.11
C SER A 632 3.20 15.55 -25.59
N LEU A 633 2.70 14.40 -26.07
CA LEU A 633 2.76 14.03 -27.49
C LEU A 633 1.89 14.96 -28.35
N ILE A 634 0.72 15.39 -27.85
CA ILE A 634 -0.10 16.40 -28.54
C ILE A 634 0.70 17.71 -28.69
N SER A 635 1.46 18.09 -27.66
CA SER A 635 2.35 19.26 -27.73
C SER A 635 3.52 19.06 -28.70
N ASP A 636 4.12 17.87 -28.76
CA ASP A 636 5.19 17.54 -29.71
C ASP A 636 4.68 17.58 -31.16
N ILE A 637 3.50 17.00 -31.42
CA ILE A 637 2.82 17.07 -32.72
C ILE A 637 2.55 18.54 -33.08
N ASN A 638 2.08 19.34 -32.12
CA ASN A 638 1.83 20.76 -32.32
C ASN A 638 3.11 21.57 -32.60
N ALA A 639 4.25 21.17 -32.05
CA ALA A 639 5.56 21.79 -32.32
C ALA A 639 6.10 21.40 -33.70
N GLY A 640 5.93 20.14 -34.13
CA GLY A 640 6.32 19.68 -35.47
C GLY A 640 5.57 20.36 -36.61
N VAL A 641 4.36 20.88 -36.35
CA VAL A 641 3.57 21.67 -37.33
C VAL A 641 4.09 23.11 -37.49
N MET A 642 4.96 23.59 -36.60
CA MET A 642 5.57 24.93 -36.67
C MET A 642 6.74 24.98 -37.67
N GLY A 643 6.45 25.02 -38.97
CA GLY A 643 7.40 25.55 -39.95
C GLY A 643 7.41 27.08 -39.89
N ASP A 644 8.59 27.70 -39.83
CA ASP A 644 8.81 29.15 -39.65
C ASP A 644 7.82 30.06 -40.42
N ILE A 645 6.85 30.63 -39.70
CA ILE A 645 6.01 31.72 -40.21
C ILE A 645 6.82 33.02 -40.05
N ASN A 646 7.65 33.36 -41.04
CA ASN A 646 8.27 34.69 -41.11
C ASN A 646 7.23 35.71 -41.61
N GLU A 647 6.75 36.57 -40.71
CA GLU A 647 5.66 37.54 -40.95
C GLU A 647 6.01 38.66 -41.96
N GLU A 648 7.23 38.76 -42.49
CA GLU A 648 7.65 39.92 -43.28
C GLU A 648 7.65 39.74 -44.80
N ASN A 649 7.52 38.52 -45.33
CA ASN A 649 7.34 38.31 -46.77
C ASN A 649 6.47 37.08 -47.02
N LEU A 650 5.39 37.24 -47.79
CA LEU A 650 4.48 36.18 -48.28
C LEU A 650 5.18 35.20 -49.26
N ASN A 651 6.34 34.66 -48.86
CA ASN A 651 6.95 33.48 -49.45
C ASN A 651 7.05 32.44 -48.35
N ILE A 652 6.02 31.59 -48.30
CA ILE A 652 5.99 30.40 -47.45
C ILE A 652 6.98 29.39 -48.05
N GLN A 653 8.20 29.34 -47.53
CA GLN A 653 9.05 28.17 -47.67
C GLN A 653 8.72 27.22 -46.51
N ILE A 654 7.70 26.38 -46.71
CA ILE A 654 7.59 25.15 -45.93
C ILE A 654 8.73 24.27 -46.44
N GLY A 655 9.78 24.14 -45.63
CA GLY A 655 10.95 23.33 -45.93
C GLY A 655 10.62 21.84 -45.91
N ILE A 656 10.00 21.34 -46.96
CA ILE A 656 10.41 20.06 -47.56
C ILE A 656 10.70 20.35 -49.03
N GLN A 657 11.75 21.12 -49.30
CA GLN A 657 12.36 21.05 -50.63
C GLN A 657 13.13 19.72 -50.71
N PRO A 658 12.89 18.89 -51.74
CA PRO A 658 13.86 17.88 -52.09
C PRO A 658 15.05 18.64 -52.69
N THR A 659 16.08 18.90 -51.89
CA THR A 659 17.51 18.99 -52.26
C THR A 659 18.29 19.94 -51.34
N ASN A 660 19.33 19.37 -50.74
CA ASN A 660 20.60 19.99 -50.34
C ASN A 660 20.59 21.07 -49.25
N PHE A 661 20.34 20.68 -48.00
CA PHE A 661 20.99 21.29 -46.82
C PHE A 661 21.18 20.19 -45.74
N ASP A 662 22.44 20.05 -45.29
CA ASP A 662 22.99 19.14 -44.25
C ASP A 662 22.03 18.14 -43.56
N ASN A 663 22.11 16.89 -44.02
CA ASN A 663 21.09 15.83 -43.90
C ASN A 663 20.75 15.33 -42.48
N GLU A 664 21.53 15.59 -41.42
CA GLU A 664 21.30 14.92 -40.12
C GLU A 664 20.18 15.54 -39.26
N ARG A 665 20.05 16.87 -39.23
CA ARG A 665 19.06 17.55 -38.37
C ARG A 665 17.62 17.34 -38.87
N ALA A 666 17.42 17.41 -40.19
CA ALA A 666 16.10 17.20 -40.79
C ALA A 666 15.58 15.76 -40.59
N HIS A 667 16.47 14.76 -40.64
CA HIS A 667 16.11 13.37 -40.33
C HIS A 667 15.76 13.17 -38.85
N GLN A 668 16.42 13.90 -37.95
CA GLN A 668 16.14 13.86 -36.52
C GLN A 668 14.77 14.48 -36.19
N ASP A 669 14.44 15.63 -36.76
CA ASP A 669 13.15 16.31 -36.54
C ASP A 669 11.96 15.51 -37.10
N LEU A 670 12.13 14.86 -38.26
CA LEU A 670 11.15 13.94 -38.82
C LEU A 670 10.98 12.69 -37.94
N SER A 671 12.08 12.15 -37.42
CA SER A 671 12.04 10.99 -36.51
C SER A 671 11.30 11.30 -35.21
N ILE A 672 11.46 12.51 -34.65
CA ILE A 672 10.74 12.93 -33.43
C ILE A 672 9.23 12.97 -33.70
N SER A 673 8.82 13.59 -34.81
CA SER A 673 7.41 13.73 -35.19
C SER A 673 6.75 12.37 -35.44
N LEU A 674 7.41 11.48 -36.21
CA LEU A 674 6.94 10.13 -36.46
C LEU A 674 6.81 9.32 -35.15
N THR A 675 7.80 9.42 -34.28
CA THR A 675 7.80 8.71 -33.00
C THR A 675 6.66 9.19 -32.11
N ALA A 676 6.38 10.50 -32.07
CA ALA A 676 5.27 11.04 -31.31
C ALA A 676 3.90 10.57 -31.86
N CYS A 677 3.73 10.57 -33.19
CA CYS A 677 2.51 10.08 -33.84
C CYS A 677 2.27 8.58 -33.61
N PHE A 678 3.26 7.74 -33.87
CA PHE A 678 3.13 6.28 -33.69
C PHE A 678 2.90 5.91 -32.23
N LEU A 679 3.55 6.62 -31.30
CA LEU A 679 3.36 6.39 -29.87
C LEU A 679 1.95 6.78 -29.44
N ALA A 680 1.45 7.94 -29.85
CA ALA A 680 0.09 8.38 -29.55
C ALA A 680 -0.95 7.38 -30.09
N SER A 681 -0.81 6.94 -31.34
CA SER A 681 -1.69 5.92 -31.94
C SER A 681 -1.65 4.60 -31.16
N SER A 682 -0.46 4.12 -30.81
CA SER A 682 -0.29 2.86 -30.06
C SER A 682 -0.88 2.93 -28.65
N MET A 683 -0.80 4.10 -28.00
CA MET A 683 -1.41 4.33 -26.69
C MET A 683 -2.93 4.25 -26.77
N LEU A 684 -3.55 4.89 -27.77
CA LEU A 684 -5.01 4.84 -27.98
C LEU A 684 -5.53 3.43 -28.29
N GLU A 685 -4.73 2.61 -28.96
CA GLU A 685 -5.10 1.24 -29.34
C GLU A 685 -4.94 0.23 -28.20
N ARG A 686 -3.88 0.34 -27.39
CA ARG A 686 -3.47 -0.69 -26.41
C ARG A 686 -3.77 -0.37 -24.95
N LEU A 687 -4.06 0.87 -24.58
CA LEU A 687 -4.26 1.28 -23.19
C LEU A 687 -5.73 1.63 -22.89
N ASP A 688 -6.16 1.34 -21.67
CA ASP A 688 -7.53 1.61 -21.25
C ASP A 688 -7.85 3.12 -21.18
N PRO A 689 -9.06 3.54 -21.58
CA PRO A 689 -9.51 4.93 -21.48
C PRO A 689 -9.43 5.58 -20.10
N SER A 690 -9.55 4.81 -19.03
CA SER A 690 -9.41 5.32 -17.66
C SER A 690 -7.97 5.69 -17.30
N ILE A 691 -6.98 5.06 -17.94
CA ILE A 691 -5.55 5.27 -17.70
C ILE A 691 -5.07 6.51 -18.46
N LEU A 692 -5.63 6.76 -19.64
CA LEU A 692 -5.24 7.87 -20.52
C LEU A 692 -6.00 9.18 -20.24
N TRP A 693 -7.02 9.16 -19.38
CA TRP A 693 -7.81 10.34 -19.06
C TRP A 693 -6.95 11.42 -18.38
N PRO A 694 -6.96 12.68 -18.87
CA PRO A 694 -6.12 13.73 -18.31
C PRO A 694 -6.58 14.14 -16.92
N SER A 695 -5.64 14.25 -15.97
CA SER A 695 -5.91 14.82 -14.64
C SER A 695 -6.37 16.29 -14.72
N GLU A 696 -5.90 17.02 -15.75
CA GLU A 696 -6.27 18.41 -16.05
C GLU A 696 -6.95 18.51 -17.44
N PRO A 697 -8.29 18.36 -17.52
CA PRO A 697 -9.02 18.37 -18.80
C PRO A 697 -8.98 19.73 -19.51
N ALA A 698 -8.79 20.84 -18.77
CA ALA A 698 -8.66 22.18 -19.35
C ALA A 698 -7.41 22.31 -20.23
N LEU A 699 -6.26 21.81 -19.76
CA LEU A 699 -5.01 21.82 -20.51
C LEU A 699 -5.11 20.96 -21.78
N ALA A 700 -5.78 19.81 -21.68
CA ALA A 700 -6.05 18.94 -22.82
C ALA A 700 -6.86 19.65 -23.90
N ALA A 701 -7.99 20.27 -23.54
CA ALA A 701 -8.83 21.03 -24.46
C ALA A 701 -8.06 22.21 -25.10
N GLN A 702 -7.27 22.94 -24.32
CA GLN A 702 -6.46 24.05 -24.82
C GLN A 702 -5.41 23.60 -25.86
N LEU A 703 -4.67 22.51 -25.58
CA LEU A 703 -3.69 21.97 -26.51
C LEU A 703 -4.35 21.51 -27.81
N MET A 704 -5.49 20.82 -27.71
CA MET A 704 -6.24 20.36 -28.88
C MET A 704 -6.79 21.53 -29.69
N SER A 705 -7.27 22.59 -29.04
CA SER A 705 -7.71 23.82 -29.70
C SER A 705 -6.57 24.46 -30.49
N LEU A 706 -5.36 24.54 -29.91
CA LEU A 706 -4.18 25.10 -30.57
C LEU A 706 -3.78 24.25 -31.79
N THR A 707 -3.69 22.93 -31.63
CA THR A 707 -3.30 22.02 -32.71
C THR A 707 -4.33 22.04 -33.85
N LEU A 708 -5.63 21.96 -33.55
CA LEU A 708 -6.70 22.03 -34.56
C LEU A 708 -6.71 23.37 -35.29
N SER A 709 -6.56 24.49 -34.57
CA SER A 709 -6.52 25.83 -35.20
C SER A 709 -5.35 25.97 -36.17
N ARG A 710 -4.18 25.44 -35.80
CA ARG A 710 -2.97 25.46 -36.64
C ARG A 710 -3.11 24.54 -37.84
N LEU A 711 -3.58 23.31 -37.66
CA LEU A 711 -3.81 22.39 -38.77
C LEU A 711 -4.81 22.98 -39.78
N CYS A 712 -5.90 23.60 -39.31
CA CYS A 712 -6.83 24.32 -40.19
C CYS A 712 -6.13 25.42 -41.00
N ALA A 713 -5.27 26.23 -40.36
CA ALA A 713 -4.55 27.31 -41.04
C ALA A 713 -3.53 26.80 -42.07
N VAL A 714 -2.85 25.67 -41.80
CA VAL A 714 -1.90 25.07 -42.75
C VAL A 714 -2.64 24.47 -43.95
N ILE A 715 -3.75 23.78 -43.71
CA ILE A 715 -4.58 23.19 -44.79
C ILE A 715 -5.14 24.29 -45.71
N ASP A 716 -5.49 25.46 -45.16
CA ASP A 716 -5.97 26.62 -45.94
C ASP A 716 -4.88 27.22 -46.88
N ILE A 717 -3.60 26.97 -46.59
CA ILE A 717 -2.46 27.62 -47.25
C ILE A 717 -1.73 26.68 -48.24
N VAL A 718 -1.66 25.39 -47.94
CA VAL A 718 -0.79 24.43 -48.67
C VAL A 718 -1.51 23.84 -49.88
N THR A 719 -0.91 23.98 -51.07
CA THR A 719 -1.41 23.39 -52.33
C THR A 719 -0.68 22.11 -52.75
N GLU A 720 0.42 21.75 -52.07
CA GLU A 720 1.19 20.54 -52.38
C GLU A 720 0.53 19.28 -51.81
N LYS A 721 0.26 18.28 -52.68
CA LYS A 721 -0.49 17.07 -52.32
C LYS A 721 0.18 16.21 -51.24
N GLU A 722 1.51 16.14 -51.21
CA GLU A 722 2.23 15.29 -50.24
C GLU A 722 2.20 15.88 -48.83
N ILE A 723 2.39 17.20 -48.71
CA ILE A 723 2.30 17.91 -47.42
C ILE A 723 0.86 17.91 -46.92
N LEU A 724 -0.13 18.11 -47.81
CA LEU A 724 -1.54 18.04 -47.48
C LEU A 724 -1.92 16.69 -46.85
N LYS A 725 -1.42 15.58 -47.43
CA LYS A 725 -1.66 14.23 -46.93
C LYS A 725 -1.08 14.00 -45.53
N MET A 726 0.14 14.47 -45.26
CA MET A 726 0.73 14.38 -43.92
C MET A 726 -0.03 15.22 -42.89
N THR A 727 -0.50 16.42 -43.28
CA THR A 727 -1.33 17.25 -42.39
C THR A 727 -2.71 16.64 -42.14
N GLU A 728 -3.28 15.93 -43.12
CA GLU A 728 -4.53 15.18 -42.98
C GLU A 728 -4.35 13.98 -42.04
N GLU A 729 -3.25 13.23 -42.15
CA GLU A 729 -2.91 12.15 -41.21
C GLU A 729 -2.72 12.67 -39.77
N SER A 730 -2.07 13.84 -39.60
CA SER A 730 -1.92 14.51 -38.30
C SER A 730 -3.28 14.97 -37.73
N LEU A 731 -4.16 15.49 -38.58
CA LEU A 731 -5.53 15.87 -38.22
C LEU A 731 -6.35 14.65 -37.78
N ASN A 732 -6.28 13.55 -38.52
CA ASN A 732 -6.97 12.31 -38.20
C ASN A 732 -6.53 11.74 -36.85
N LEU A 733 -5.24 11.81 -36.52
CA LEU A 733 -4.74 11.41 -35.21
C LEU A 733 -5.31 12.28 -34.09
N VAL A 734 -5.32 13.61 -34.25
CA VAL A 734 -5.86 14.54 -33.25
C VAL A 734 -7.37 14.37 -33.08
N LEU A 735 -8.11 14.16 -34.17
CA LEU A 735 -9.55 13.84 -34.13
C LEU A 735 -9.79 12.48 -33.49
N GLY A 736 -8.92 11.49 -33.71
CA GLY A 736 -8.97 10.19 -33.05
C GLY A 736 -8.77 10.28 -31.53
N ILE A 737 -7.80 11.08 -31.08
CA ILE A 737 -7.60 11.38 -29.64
C ILE A 737 -8.84 12.08 -29.07
N LEU A 738 -9.45 13.01 -29.82
CA LEU A 738 -10.66 13.70 -29.38
C LEU A 738 -11.85 12.74 -29.28
N ALA A 739 -12.06 11.89 -30.29
CA ALA A 739 -13.09 10.87 -30.28
C ALA A 739 -12.93 9.93 -29.08
N PHE A 740 -11.69 9.54 -28.76
CA PHE A 740 -11.37 8.71 -27.60
C PHE A 740 -11.80 9.37 -26.28
N PHE A 741 -11.41 10.63 -26.05
CA PHE A 741 -11.83 11.36 -24.84
C PHE A 741 -13.36 11.54 -24.79
N VAL A 742 -13.96 11.92 -25.90
CA VAL A 742 -15.41 12.14 -26.00
C VAL A 742 -16.16 10.83 -25.73
N ASN A 743 -15.74 9.69 -26.29
CA ASN A 743 -16.33 8.38 -26.02
C ASN A 743 -16.23 7.99 -24.53
N TYR A 744 -15.09 8.25 -23.87
CA TYR A 744 -14.99 8.01 -22.42
C TYR A 744 -16.00 8.83 -21.60
N MET A 745 -16.37 10.04 -22.06
CA MET A 745 -17.41 10.87 -21.44
C MET A 745 -18.83 10.30 -21.53
N GLU A 746 -19.09 9.25 -22.33
CA GLU A 746 -20.43 8.62 -22.46
C GLU A 746 -20.93 7.99 -21.15
N LYS A 747 -20.04 7.60 -20.24
CA LYS A 747 -20.37 6.90 -19.00
C LYS A 747 -20.80 7.86 -17.87
N GLY A 748 -21.70 8.80 -18.17
CA GLY A 748 -22.62 9.59 -17.32
C GLY A 748 -22.14 10.18 -15.98
N ASP A 749 -21.54 9.36 -15.12
CA ASP A 749 -21.19 9.67 -13.73
C ASP A 749 -19.68 9.89 -13.51
N LYS A 750 -18.82 9.63 -14.51
CA LYS A 750 -17.35 9.60 -14.34
C LYS A 750 -16.64 10.95 -14.53
N VAL A 751 -17.25 11.95 -15.17
CA VAL A 751 -16.58 13.20 -15.59
C VAL A 751 -17.36 14.44 -15.11
N SER A 752 -16.65 15.42 -14.53
CA SER A 752 -17.26 16.65 -14.00
C SER A 752 -17.92 17.51 -15.09
N SER A 753 -18.93 18.32 -14.71
CA SER A 753 -19.56 19.28 -15.63
C SER A 753 -18.58 20.33 -16.14
N GLU A 754 -17.62 20.73 -15.32
CA GLU A 754 -16.57 21.68 -15.67
C GLU A 754 -15.64 21.13 -16.77
N ALA A 755 -15.26 19.85 -16.70
CA ALA A 755 -14.48 19.21 -17.76
C ALA A 755 -15.24 19.16 -19.10
N ARG A 756 -16.55 18.91 -19.07
CA ARG A 756 -17.42 18.92 -20.26
C ARG A 756 -17.50 20.28 -20.94
N ASN A 757 -17.53 21.36 -20.14
CA ASN A 757 -17.54 22.72 -20.68
C ASN A 757 -16.25 23.06 -21.44
N HIS A 758 -15.08 22.67 -20.92
CA HIS A 758 -13.79 22.90 -21.58
C HIS A 758 -13.70 22.23 -22.95
N PHE A 759 -14.14 20.97 -23.07
CA PHE A 759 -14.20 20.30 -24.38
C PHE A 759 -15.26 20.91 -25.32
N GLY A 760 -16.29 21.55 -24.77
CA GLY A 760 -17.29 22.32 -25.53
C GLY A 760 -16.72 23.50 -26.32
N GLU A 761 -15.62 24.08 -25.87
CA GLU A 761 -14.94 25.19 -26.56
C GLU A 761 -14.38 24.78 -27.94
N LEU A 762 -14.24 23.47 -28.20
CA LEU A 762 -13.74 22.94 -29.48
C LEU A 762 -14.81 22.86 -30.58
N VAL A 763 -16.11 23.01 -30.24
CA VAL A 763 -17.23 22.89 -31.19
C VAL A 763 -17.09 23.81 -32.42
N PRO A 764 -16.73 25.11 -32.29
CA PRO A 764 -16.54 25.98 -33.45
C PRO A 764 -15.38 25.56 -34.36
N LEU A 765 -14.31 24.99 -33.79
CA LEU A 765 -13.16 24.51 -34.57
C LEU A 765 -13.50 23.24 -35.34
N LEU A 766 -14.28 22.33 -34.75
CA LEU A 766 -14.77 21.13 -35.45
C LEU A 766 -15.67 21.49 -36.63
N GLN A 767 -16.51 22.53 -36.47
CA GLN A 767 -17.32 23.07 -37.58
C GLN A 767 -16.45 23.68 -38.69
N ARG A 768 -15.32 24.31 -38.34
CA ARG A 768 -14.37 24.80 -39.34
C ARG A 768 -13.72 23.65 -40.12
N VAL A 769 -13.32 22.57 -39.45
CA VAL A 769 -12.79 21.36 -40.12
C VAL A 769 -13.80 20.76 -41.10
N GLU A 770 -15.07 20.66 -40.70
CA GLU A 770 -16.18 20.21 -41.56
C GLU A 770 -16.30 21.05 -42.85
N SER A 771 -16.06 22.35 -42.77
CA SER A 771 -16.17 23.26 -43.92
C SER A 771 -14.97 23.23 -44.88
N ILE A 772 -13.80 22.79 -44.43
CA ILE A 772 -12.56 22.78 -45.22
C ILE A 772 -12.49 21.53 -46.11
N PHE A 773 -13.04 20.39 -45.65
CA PHE A 773 -12.99 19.13 -46.37
C PHE A 773 -14.32 18.81 -47.09
N PRO A 774 -14.30 18.06 -48.20
CA PRO A 774 -15.52 17.60 -48.85
C PRO A 774 -16.32 16.67 -47.92
N GLU A 775 -17.67 16.71 -47.99
CA GLU A 775 -18.58 15.87 -47.17
C GLU A 775 -18.30 14.35 -47.25
N THR A 776 -17.52 13.90 -48.24
CA THR A 776 -17.12 12.49 -48.42
C THR A 776 -15.82 12.11 -47.72
N SER A 777 -15.14 13.01 -47.02
CA SER A 777 -13.89 12.68 -46.31
C SER A 777 -14.15 12.10 -44.93
N ALA A 778 -13.38 11.08 -44.55
CA ALA A 778 -13.49 10.45 -43.23
C ALA A 778 -13.22 11.44 -42.08
N SER A 779 -12.36 12.44 -42.30
CA SER A 779 -12.04 13.49 -41.32
C SER A 779 -13.22 14.43 -41.06
N ALA A 780 -13.99 14.79 -42.10
CA ALA A 780 -15.18 15.62 -41.97
C ALA A 780 -16.30 14.88 -41.23
N GLU A 781 -16.53 13.61 -41.58
CA GLU A 781 -17.52 12.76 -40.92
C GLU A 781 -17.17 12.57 -39.44
N LEU A 782 -15.89 12.26 -39.11
CA LEU A 782 -15.45 12.09 -37.74
C LEU A 782 -15.58 13.39 -36.93
N ALA A 783 -15.19 14.54 -37.50
CA ALA A 783 -15.36 15.84 -36.85
C ALA A 783 -16.83 16.16 -36.57
N GLN A 784 -17.73 15.84 -37.52
CA GLN A 784 -19.18 16.00 -37.36
C GLN A 784 -19.73 15.11 -36.24
N GLN A 785 -19.34 13.84 -36.19
CA GLN A 785 -19.77 12.91 -35.13
C GLN A 785 -19.32 13.36 -33.74
N ILE A 786 -18.05 13.79 -33.62
CA ILE A 786 -17.51 14.33 -32.36
C ILE A 786 -18.27 15.59 -31.94
N ARG A 787 -18.57 16.49 -32.88
CA ARG A 787 -19.33 17.72 -32.62
C ARG A 787 -20.73 17.40 -32.08
N ILE A 788 -21.44 16.47 -32.71
CA ILE A 788 -22.77 16.01 -32.28
C ILE A 788 -22.69 15.37 -30.89
N ALA A 789 -21.67 14.53 -30.64
CA ALA A 789 -21.44 13.88 -29.36
C ALA A 789 -21.18 14.90 -28.22
N LEU A 790 -20.38 15.94 -28.47
CA LEU A 790 -20.16 17.02 -27.49
C LEU A 790 -21.44 17.81 -27.20
N CYS A 791 -22.20 18.17 -28.25
CA CYS A 791 -23.45 18.95 -28.11
C CYS A 791 -24.53 18.17 -27.33
N THR A 792 -24.69 16.88 -27.59
CA THR A 792 -25.69 16.02 -26.92
C THR A 792 -25.35 15.73 -25.45
N ARG A 793 -24.11 16.00 -25.00
CA ARG A 793 -23.60 15.73 -23.64
C ARG A 793 -23.56 16.95 -22.72
N GLY A 794 -24.17 18.07 -23.14
CA GLY A 794 -24.36 19.28 -22.33
C GLY A 794 -23.29 20.36 -22.49
N ALA A 795 -22.46 20.30 -23.54
CA ALA A 795 -21.44 21.30 -23.82
C ALA A 795 -21.98 22.43 -24.72
N PHE A 796 -22.86 23.29 -24.18
CA PHE A 796 -23.36 24.47 -24.89
C PHE A 796 -22.64 25.72 -24.39
N SER A 797 -21.85 26.37 -25.24
CA SER A 797 -21.23 27.67 -24.93
C SER A 797 -22.20 28.78 -25.33
N ILE A 798 -22.83 29.42 -24.35
CA ILE A 798 -23.53 30.70 -24.55
C ILE A 798 -22.44 31.75 -24.76
N PRO A 799 -22.39 32.46 -25.90
CA PRO A 799 -21.42 33.54 -26.07
C PRO A 799 -21.70 34.63 -25.01
N PRO A 800 -20.67 35.18 -24.34
CA PRO A 800 -20.90 36.21 -23.35
C PRO A 800 -21.51 37.44 -24.04
N PRO A 801 -22.50 38.11 -23.43
CA PRO A 801 -23.00 39.37 -23.94
C PRO A 801 -21.83 40.36 -23.94
N GLN A 802 -21.41 40.75 -25.14
CA GLN A 802 -20.47 41.84 -25.31
C GLN A 802 -21.09 43.13 -24.75
N ASN A 803 -20.27 43.87 -24.00
CA ASN A 803 -20.46 45.22 -23.46
C ASN A 803 -21.09 45.34 -22.06
N SER A 804 -20.23 45.30 -21.02
CA SER A 804 -19.87 46.53 -20.29
C SER A 804 -18.72 46.29 -19.31
N ASN A 805 -17.76 47.21 -19.31
CA ASN A 805 -16.54 47.21 -18.51
C ASN A 805 -16.79 47.51 -17.00
N PRO A 806 -15.78 47.29 -16.14
CA PRO A 806 -15.93 46.67 -14.83
C PRO A 806 -15.98 47.65 -13.65
N ALA A 807 -16.58 47.22 -12.54
CA ALA A 807 -16.34 47.81 -11.22
C ALA A 807 -16.21 46.70 -10.18
N ALA A 808 -15.12 46.79 -9.41
CA ALA A 808 -14.61 45.76 -8.53
C ALA A 808 -15.29 45.68 -7.14
N SER A 809 -15.11 44.50 -6.53
CA SER A 809 -15.00 44.20 -5.07
C SER A 809 -16.29 43.82 -4.30
N PRO A 810 -16.18 43.22 -3.09
CA PRO A 810 -15.64 41.88 -2.82
C PRO A 810 -16.59 41.01 -1.95
N LYS A 811 -16.25 39.73 -1.79
CA LYS A 811 -16.89 38.75 -0.89
C LYS A 811 -17.15 39.32 0.53
N LYS A 812 -18.37 39.13 1.04
CA LYS A 812 -18.62 39.00 2.49
C LYS A 812 -19.58 37.83 2.78
N ARG A 813 -19.10 36.94 3.64
CA ARG A 813 -19.87 35.96 4.42
C ARG A 813 -20.85 36.70 5.34
N LEU A 814 -21.94 36.05 5.73
CA LEU A 814 -22.49 36.12 7.09
C LEU A 814 -23.55 35.02 7.27
N ILE A 815 -23.22 34.06 8.13
CA ILE A 815 -24.17 33.28 8.92
C ILE A 815 -24.77 34.25 9.94
N GLU A 816 -26.09 34.21 10.14
CA GLU A 816 -26.65 34.43 11.47
C GLU A 816 -27.98 33.67 11.62
N GLU A 817 -28.01 32.87 12.68
CA GLU A 817 -29.06 31.98 13.14
C GLU A 817 -30.35 32.71 13.47
N LEU A 818 -31.51 32.09 13.21
CA LEU A 818 -32.73 32.39 13.97
C LEU A 818 -33.47 31.10 14.34
N SER A 819 -33.17 30.70 15.57
CA SER A 819 -34.07 30.19 16.61
C SER A 819 -35.55 29.97 16.29
N SER A 820 -35.98 28.78 16.70
CA SER A 820 -37.34 28.37 16.97
C SER A 820 -38.02 29.24 18.05
N THR A 821 -39.31 29.55 17.84
CA THR A 821 -40.46 29.28 18.74
C THR A 821 -41.55 30.33 18.51
N THR A 822 -42.75 29.87 18.16
CA THR A 822 -44.00 30.45 18.68
C THR A 822 -45.15 29.47 18.50
N SER A 823 -45.82 29.22 19.62
CA SER A 823 -47.13 28.61 19.81
C SER A 823 -48.28 29.52 19.35
N ALA A 824 -49.34 28.89 18.85
CA ALA A 824 -50.78 29.21 18.90
C ALA A 824 -51.24 30.69 18.94
N ASP A 825 -51.98 31.14 17.91
CA ASP A 825 -53.44 31.31 17.97
C ASP A 825 -54.05 31.85 16.66
N ASP A 826 -55.30 31.41 16.45
CA ASP A 826 -56.36 31.71 15.47
C ASP A 826 -56.34 33.04 14.67
N HIS A 827 -56.50 32.96 13.33
CA HIS A 827 -57.77 33.28 12.63
C HIS A 827 -57.62 33.23 11.08
N PRO A 828 -58.73 33.00 10.34
CA PRO A 828 -58.73 32.48 8.96
C PRO A 828 -58.72 33.59 7.90
N VAL A 829 -57.97 33.38 6.81
CA VAL A 829 -58.10 34.19 5.59
C VAL A 829 -58.26 33.29 4.37
N ALA A 830 -59.33 33.59 3.62
CA ALA A 830 -59.83 32.97 2.42
C ALA A 830 -58.86 33.09 1.20
N PRO A 831 -59.17 32.43 0.07
CA PRO A 831 -58.19 31.87 -0.88
C PRO A 831 -57.57 32.92 -1.80
N SER A 832 -56.24 32.93 -1.91
CA SER A 832 -55.54 33.67 -2.95
C SER A 832 -55.54 32.88 -4.27
N LYS A 833 -56.04 33.54 -5.30
CA LYS A 833 -56.24 33.12 -6.70
C LYS A 833 -55.06 32.35 -7.34
N PRO A 834 -55.33 31.48 -8.34
CA PRO A 834 -54.30 30.74 -9.07
C PRO A 834 -53.41 31.69 -9.89
N LYS A 835 -52.10 31.50 -9.84
CA LYS A 835 -51.16 32.11 -10.79
C LYS A 835 -51.45 31.49 -12.16
N SER A 836 -52.07 32.26 -13.06
CA SER A 836 -52.58 31.77 -14.35
C SER A 836 -51.60 31.91 -15.52
N GLU A 837 -50.36 32.35 -15.30
CA GLU A 837 -49.35 32.49 -16.36
C GLU A 837 -48.20 31.51 -16.10
N ILE A 838 -48.00 30.59 -17.05
CA ILE A 838 -46.90 29.63 -17.06
C ILE A 838 -45.58 30.42 -17.15
N PRO A 839 -44.57 30.14 -16.30
CA PRO A 839 -43.29 30.82 -16.38
C PRO A 839 -42.64 30.65 -17.76
N PRO A 840 -41.92 31.67 -18.27
CA PRO A 840 -41.40 31.68 -19.64
C PRO A 840 -40.48 30.49 -19.94
N GLN A 841 -39.69 30.05 -18.96
CA GLN A 841 -38.84 28.86 -19.06
C GLN A 841 -39.64 27.56 -19.22
N LEU A 842 -40.76 27.42 -18.51
CA LEU A 842 -41.61 26.23 -18.61
C LEU A 842 -42.41 26.24 -19.93
N THR A 843 -42.83 27.42 -20.40
CA THR A 843 -43.46 27.59 -21.71
C THR A 843 -42.53 27.21 -22.86
N GLU A 844 -41.25 27.60 -22.78
CA GLU A 844 -40.23 27.24 -23.75
C GLU A 844 -40.03 25.71 -23.81
N ILE A 845 -39.93 25.05 -22.66
CA ILE A 845 -39.82 23.58 -22.58
C ILE A 845 -41.06 22.89 -23.19
N PHE A 846 -42.28 23.35 -22.89
CA PHE A 846 -43.49 22.77 -23.48
C PHE A 846 -43.58 22.99 -25.00
N ASN A 847 -43.07 24.10 -25.51
CA ASN A 847 -42.96 24.32 -26.95
C ASN A 847 -41.98 23.35 -27.59
N LEU A 848 -40.82 23.11 -26.97
CA LEU A 848 -39.82 22.13 -27.45
C LEU A 848 -40.34 20.68 -27.40
N LEU A 849 -41.20 20.34 -26.44
CA LEU A 849 -41.88 19.04 -26.39
C LEU A 849 -42.84 18.80 -27.57
N SER A 850 -43.35 19.88 -28.17
CA SER A 850 -44.23 19.84 -29.34
C SER A 850 -43.48 19.76 -30.68
N ASP A 851 -42.14 19.83 -30.67
CA ASP A 851 -41.30 19.78 -31.86
C ASP A 851 -41.37 18.41 -32.58
N PRO A 852 -41.38 18.33 -33.91
CA PRO A 852 -41.47 17.05 -34.62
C PRO A 852 -40.24 16.12 -34.42
N PHE A 853 -39.08 16.65 -34.01
CA PHE A 853 -37.85 15.88 -33.88
C PHE A 853 -37.70 15.22 -32.50
N ILE A 854 -37.49 13.90 -32.50
CA ILE A 854 -37.29 13.08 -31.30
C ILE A 854 -36.15 13.60 -30.39
N PRO A 855 -34.96 13.97 -30.92
CA PRO A 855 -33.88 14.49 -30.08
C PRO A 855 -34.24 15.79 -29.34
N VAL A 856 -35.05 16.66 -29.96
CA VAL A 856 -35.49 17.93 -29.38
C VAL A 856 -36.47 17.69 -28.24
N LYS A 857 -37.44 16.77 -28.44
CA LYS A 857 -38.35 16.33 -27.37
C LYS A 857 -37.60 15.71 -26.19
N GLY A 858 -36.62 14.86 -26.48
CA GLY A 858 -35.80 14.21 -25.44
C GLY A 858 -34.98 15.23 -24.64
N HIS A 859 -34.39 16.23 -25.31
CA HIS A 859 -33.69 17.33 -24.63
C HIS A 859 -34.64 18.13 -23.71
N ALA A 860 -35.85 18.43 -24.18
CA ALA A 860 -36.85 19.12 -23.37
C ALA A 860 -37.26 18.31 -22.12
N LEU A 861 -37.39 16.98 -22.23
CA LEU A 861 -37.64 16.09 -21.08
C LEU A 861 -36.47 16.02 -20.09
N ILE A 862 -35.22 16.06 -20.58
CA ILE A 862 -34.02 16.11 -19.74
C ILE A 862 -34.00 17.41 -18.94
N GLU A 863 -34.24 18.55 -19.60
CA GLU A 863 -34.25 19.85 -18.95
C GLU A 863 -35.40 19.98 -17.95
N LEU A 864 -36.59 19.46 -18.29
CA LEU A 864 -37.72 19.37 -17.37
C LEU A 864 -37.40 18.52 -16.13
N SER A 865 -36.74 17.38 -16.32
CA SER A 865 -36.30 16.50 -15.23
C SER A 865 -35.27 17.20 -14.34
N ARG A 866 -34.34 17.97 -14.91
CA ARG A 866 -33.33 18.73 -14.18
C ARG A 866 -33.97 19.80 -13.28
N LEU A 867 -34.96 20.52 -13.79
CA LEU A 867 -35.69 21.53 -13.01
C LEU A 867 -36.44 20.88 -11.83
N LEU A 868 -37.04 19.70 -12.05
CA LEU A 868 -37.72 18.91 -11.00
C LEU A 868 -36.74 18.44 -9.93
N GLU A 869 -35.58 17.91 -10.33
CA GLU A 869 -34.51 17.47 -9.43
C GLU A 869 -33.95 18.64 -8.59
N SER A 870 -33.83 19.85 -9.18
CA SER A 870 -33.35 21.04 -8.49
C SER A 870 -34.42 21.79 -7.68
N LYS A 871 -35.69 21.32 -7.68
CA LYS A 871 -36.84 21.95 -7.01
C LYS A 871 -36.99 23.44 -7.35
N ASP A 872 -36.86 23.78 -8.63
CA ASP A 872 -36.89 25.18 -9.07
C ASP A 872 -38.26 25.83 -8.78
N SER A 873 -38.22 27.11 -8.41
CA SER A 873 -39.37 27.97 -8.18
C SER A 873 -40.38 28.02 -9.34
N CYS A 874 -39.94 27.78 -10.57
CA CYS A 874 -40.79 27.81 -11.76
C CYS A 874 -41.77 26.62 -11.88
N ILE A 875 -41.54 25.55 -11.13
CA ILE A 875 -42.37 24.34 -11.13
C ILE A 875 -43.55 24.45 -10.14
N ILE A 876 -43.39 25.28 -9.10
CA ILE A 876 -44.34 25.38 -7.99
C ILE A 876 -45.70 25.87 -8.50
N GLY A 877 -46.72 25.02 -8.39
CA GLY A 877 -48.09 25.28 -8.86
C GLY A 877 -48.46 24.67 -10.22
N PHE A 878 -47.50 24.11 -10.96
CA PHE A 878 -47.72 23.45 -12.27
C PHE A 878 -47.46 21.93 -12.22
N GLU A 879 -47.27 21.35 -11.04
CA GLU A 879 -46.89 19.95 -10.85
C GLU A 879 -47.91 18.98 -11.46
N SER A 880 -49.19 19.33 -11.41
CA SER A 880 -50.28 18.54 -11.99
C SER A 880 -50.28 18.53 -13.52
N GLU A 881 -49.83 19.61 -14.15
CA GLU A 881 -49.73 19.71 -15.61
C GLU A 881 -48.49 18.96 -16.09
N ILE A 882 -47.35 19.20 -15.45
CA ILE A 882 -46.08 18.50 -15.69
C ILE A 882 -46.26 16.99 -15.53
N TYR A 883 -46.94 16.53 -14.47
CA TYR A 883 -47.25 15.11 -14.28
C TYR A 883 -48.04 14.51 -15.45
N LYS A 884 -49.08 15.19 -15.94
CA LYS A 884 -49.89 14.70 -17.07
C LYS A 884 -49.04 14.57 -18.33
N THR A 885 -48.23 15.58 -18.63
CA THR A 885 -47.34 15.56 -19.79
C THR A 885 -46.34 14.41 -19.71
N LEU A 886 -45.68 14.24 -18.56
CA LEU A 886 -44.73 13.15 -18.37
C LEU A 886 -45.38 11.77 -18.52
N VAL A 887 -46.58 11.56 -17.96
CA VAL A 887 -47.34 10.32 -18.14
C VAL A 887 -47.66 10.06 -19.63
N GLU A 888 -48.02 11.09 -20.40
CA GLU A 888 -48.25 10.95 -21.84
C GLU A 888 -47.01 10.46 -22.58
N TYR A 889 -45.84 11.05 -22.30
CA TYR A 889 -44.58 10.65 -22.92
C TYR A 889 -44.05 9.28 -22.46
N THR A 890 -44.59 8.67 -21.40
CA THR A 890 -44.24 7.28 -21.05
C THR A 890 -44.80 6.24 -22.02
N ASN A 891 -45.81 6.59 -22.82
CA ASN A 891 -46.39 5.70 -23.82
C ASN A 891 -45.76 5.88 -25.22
N HIS A 892 -44.70 6.68 -25.32
CA HIS A 892 -44.02 6.91 -26.60
C HIS A 892 -43.28 5.64 -27.06
N GLU A 893 -43.25 5.37 -28.37
CA GLU A 893 -42.61 4.16 -28.92
C GLU A 893 -41.08 4.19 -28.76
N ASP A 894 -40.49 5.38 -28.79
CA ASP A 894 -39.03 5.60 -28.68
C ASP A 894 -38.55 5.57 -27.21
N SER A 895 -37.54 4.72 -26.94
CA SER A 895 -36.92 4.57 -25.62
C SER A 895 -36.19 5.79 -25.11
N TYR A 896 -35.61 6.60 -25.99
CA TYR A 896 -34.98 7.85 -25.61
C TYR A 896 -35.99 8.82 -24.98
N ILE A 897 -37.25 8.78 -25.41
CA ILE A 897 -38.32 9.64 -24.90
C ILE A 897 -38.88 9.09 -23.60
N TYR A 898 -39.36 7.84 -23.58
CA TYR A 898 -40.03 7.31 -22.40
C TYR A 898 -39.08 7.16 -21.21
N LEU A 899 -37.78 6.89 -21.42
CA LEU A 899 -36.80 6.80 -20.31
C LEU A 899 -36.59 8.16 -19.63
N ASN A 900 -36.51 9.24 -20.41
CA ASN A 900 -36.41 10.59 -19.87
C ASN A 900 -37.72 11.03 -19.20
N ALA A 901 -38.87 10.58 -19.72
CA ALA A 901 -40.16 10.79 -19.05
C ALA A 901 -40.24 10.06 -17.69
N ILE A 902 -39.78 8.79 -17.61
CA ILE A 902 -39.72 8.02 -16.35
C ILE A 902 -38.78 8.69 -15.33
N ARG A 903 -37.66 9.26 -15.79
CA ARG A 903 -36.76 10.04 -14.93
C ARG A 903 -37.47 11.26 -14.35
N GLY A 904 -38.17 12.04 -15.17
CA GLY A 904 -38.97 13.18 -14.72
C GLY A 904 -40.08 12.78 -13.76
N LEU A 905 -40.76 11.66 -14.02
CA LEU A 905 -41.78 11.10 -13.12
C LEU A 905 -41.20 10.73 -11.76
N SER A 906 -39.99 10.17 -11.72
CA SER A 906 -39.31 9.84 -10.47
C SER A 906 -39.01 11.11 -9.67
N ALA A 907 -38.54 12.17 -10.33
CA ALA A 907 -38.18 13.45 -9.70
C ALA A 907 -39.39 14.24 -9.14
N ILE A 908 -40.57 14.14 -9.76
CA ILE A 908 -41.80 14.78 -9.23
C ILE A 908 -42.47 13.97 -8.11
N GLY A 909 -41.89 12.82 -7.74
CA GLY A 909 -42.50 11.84 -6.84
C GLY A 909 -42.94 12.40 -5.49
N ASN A 910 -42.20 13.34 -4.91
CA ASN A 910 -42.54 13.98 -3.64
C ASN A 910 -43.79 14.88 -3.69
N ALA A 911 -44.13 15.45 -4.85
CA ALA A 911 -45.27 16.36 -4.99
C ALA A 911 -46.57 15.63 -5.32
N CYS A 912 -46.50 14.52 -6.07
CA CYS A 912 -47.64 13.83 -6.65
C CYS A 912 -47.71 12.33 -6.27
N THR A 913 -47.18 11.94 -5.10
CA THR A 913 -46.98 10.53 -4.72
C THR A 913 -48.25 9.69 -4.76
N ASP A 914 -49.35 10.21 -4.20
CA ASP A 914 -50.63 9.50 -4.07
C ASP A 914 -51.21 9.09 -5.44
N ARG A 915 -50.82 9.78 -6.51
CA ARG A 915 -51.25 9.49 -7.89
C ARG A 915 -50.19 8.75 -8.71
N LEU A 916 -48.92 9.11 -8.50
CA LEU A 916 -47.80 8.55 -9.24
C LEU A 916 -47.55 7.08 -8.89
N LEU A 917 -47.52 6.75 -7.60
CA LEU A 917 -47.10 5.42 -7.15
C LEU A 917 -48.08 4.31 -7.58
N PRO A 918 -49.42 4.50 -7.50
CA PRO A 918 -50.36 3.55 -8.08
C PRO A 918 -50.17 3.36 -9.58
N PHE A 919 -49.93 4.45 -10.33
CA PHE A 919 -49.66 4.39 -11.77
C PHE A 919 -48.40 3.56 -12.08
N LEU A 920 -47.30 3.82 -11.38
CA LEU A 920 -46.05 3.07 -11.58
C LEU A 920 -46.24 1.58 -11.22
N LEU A 921 -46.94 1.26 -10.13
CA LEU A 921 -47.20 -0.13 -9.74
C LEU A 921 -48.08 -0.86 -10.76
N GLU A 922 -49.11 -0.20 -11.29
CA GLU A 922 -49.96 -0.75 -12.35
C GLU A 922 -49.14 -1.08 -13.60
N ARG A 923 -48.30 -0.14 -14.05
CA ARG A 923 -47.41 -0.33 -15.22
C ARG A 923 -46.34 -1.40 -14.97
N PHE A 924 -45.87 -1.55 -13.73
CA PHE A 924 -44.91 -2.59 -13.38
C PHE A 924 -45.51 -4.00 -13.44
N VAL A 925 -46.75 -4.17 -12.97
CA VAL A 925 -47.44 -5.47 -12.93
C VAL A 925 -48.08 -5.83 -14.28
N ASN A 926 -48.32 -4.85 -15.15
CA ASN A 926 -48.94 -5.08 -16.44
C ASN A 926 -48.08 -5.94 -17.37
N LYS A 927 -48.52 -7.18 -17.60
CA LYS A 927 -47.83 -8.16 -18.46
C LYS A 927 -47.82 -7.77 -19.95
N SER A 928 -48.66 -6.83 -20.38
CA SER A 928 -48.72 -6.39 -21.77
C SER A 928 -47.57 -5.43 -22.15
N ASP A 929 -46.91 -4.82 -21.18
CA ASP A 929 -45.78 -3.93 -21.44
C ASP A 929 -44.47 -4.71 -21.64
N ILE A 930 -43.56 -4.17 -22.44
CA ILE A 930 -42.25 -4.77 -22.68
C ILE A 930 -41.44 -4.86 -21.37
N VAL A 931 -40.69 -5.96 -21.21
CA VAL A 931 -39.93 -6.26 -19.99
C VAL A 931 -38.98 -5.11 -19.63
N GLU A 932 -38.26 -4.55 -20.60
CA GLU A 932 -37.31 -3.45 -20.39
C GLU A 932 -37.99 -2.20 -19.78
N PHE A 933 -39.15 -1.80 -20.33
CA PHE A 933 -39.94 -0.69 -19.80
C PHE A 933 -40.38 -0.98 -18.35
N ARG A 934 -40.90 -2.18 -18.09
CA ARG A 934 -41.33 -2.58 -16.74
C ARG A 934 -40.16 -2.54 -15.75
N LEU A 935 -38.96 -3.00 -16.13
CA LEU A 935 -37.77 -2.91 -15.27
C LEU A 935 -37.44 -1.46 -14.89
N LYS A 936 -37.55 -0.53 -15.85
CA LYS A 936 -37.31 0.90 -15.62
C LYS A 936 -38.36 1.56 -14.73
N ILE A 937 -39.62 1.12 -14.83
CA ILE A 937 -40.67 1.50 -13.89
C ILE A 937 -40.38 0.96 -12.48
N GLY A 938 -39.87 -0.28 -12.36
CA GLY A 938 -39.43 -0.86 -11.09
C GLY A 938 -38.35 -0.02 -10.40
N GLU A 939 -37.36 0.45 -11.16
CA GLU A 939 -36.30 1.34 -10.66
C GLU A 939 -36.87 2.69 -10.19
N ALA A 940 -37.81 3.26 -10.95
CA ALA A 940 -38.50 4.50 -10.59
C ALA A 940 -39.29 4.38 -9.28
N ILE A 941 -39.96 3.25 -9.03
CA ILE A 941 -40.68 3.00 -7.77
C ILE A 941 -39.73 3.08 -6.57
N VAL A 942 -38.57 2.42 -6.65
CA VAL A 942 -37.57 2.45 -5.56
C VAL A 942 -37.01 3.86 -5.37
N ARG A 943 -36.74 4.58 -6.45
CA ARG A 943 -36.23 5.97 -6.39
C ARG A 943 -37.22 6.90 -5.69
N VAL A 944 -38.50 6.84 -6.07
CA VAL A 944 -39.57 7.63 -5.42
C VAL A 944 -39.66 7.30 -3.93
N LEU A 945 -39.60 6.01 -3.56
CA LEU A 945 -39.66 5.59 -2.15
C LEU A 945 -38.45 6.03 -1.33
N ARG A 946 -37.24 6.05 -1.92
CA ARG A 946 -36.04 6.61 -1.26
C ARG A 946 -36.19 8.11 -0.99
N GLU A 947 -36.73 8.86 -1.94
CA GLU A 947 -36.93 10.30 -1.81
C GLU A 947 -37.99 10.68 -0.77
N LEU A 948 -38.98 9.81 -0.53
CA LEU A 948 -40.03 10.02 0.49
C LEU A 948 -39.53 9.85 1.94
N GLY A 949 -38.43 9.13 2.15
CA GLY A 949 -37.86 8.89 3.48
C GLY A 949 -38.89 8.37 4.49
N GLU A 950 -39.09 9.11 5.59
CA GLU A 950 -40.00 8.75 6.70
C GLU A 950 -41.49 8.65 6.29
N ILE A 951 -41.87 9.15 5.12
CA ILE A 951 -43.25 9.08 4.60
C ILE A 951 -43.50 7.76 3.86
N ALA A 952 -42.45 7.03 3.44
CA ALA A 952 -42.55 5.78 2.69
C ALA A 952 -43.46 4.71 3.32
N PRO A 953 -43.50 4.51 4.66
CA PRO A 953 -44.39 3.54 5.32
C PRO A 953 -45.87 3.69 4.98
N LYS A 954 -46.36 4.90 4.65
CA LYS A 954 -47.76 5.14 4.24
C LYS A 954 -48.17 4.29 3.03
N TYR A 955 -47.23 4.01 2.12
CA TYR A 955 -47.48 3.31 0.87
C TYR A 955 -47.10 1.82 0.90
N ARG A 956 -46.64 1.32 2.06
CA ARG A 956 -46.15 -0.05 2.23
C ARG A 956 -47.07 -1.08 1.61
N ASP A 957 -48.35 -1.09 1.98
CA ASP A 957 -49.27 -2.17 1.60
C ASP A 957 -49.47 -2.22 0.08
N ALA A 958 -49.60 -1.06 -0.57
CA ALA A 958 -49.74 -0.98 -2.02
C ALA A 958 -48.49 -1.45 -2.76
N VAL A 959 -47.31 -1.02 -2.30
CA VAL A 959 -46.02 -1.36 -2.92
C VAL A 959 -45.69 -2.83 -2.74
N VAL A 960 -45.79 -3.34 -1.51
CA VAL A 960 -45.50 -4.73 -1.20
C VAL A 960 -46.47 -5.64 -1.96
N ALA A 961 -47.76 -5.35 -1.98
CA ALA A 961 -48.73 -6.13 -2.77
C ALA A 961 -48.39 -6.15 -4.26
N GLY A 962 -47.98 -5.01 -4.85
CA GLY A 962 -47.57 -4.93 -6.25
C GLY A 962 -46.32 -5.75 -6.55
N LEU A 963 -45.30 -5.68 -5.68
CA LEU A 963 -44.05 -6.43 -5.86
C LEU A 963 -44.23 -7.93 -5.62
N LEU A 964 -45.03 -8.35 -4.64
CA LEU A 964 -45.39 -9.76 -4.42
C LEU A 964 -46.23 -10.32 -5.58
N THR A 965 -46.96 -9.47 -6.30
CA THR A 965 -47.66 -9.88 -7.52
C THR A 965 -46.66 -10.08 -8.66
N ALA A 966 -45.71 -9.15 -8.82
CA ALA A 966 -44.64 -9.23 -9.82
C ALA A 966 -43.62 -10.36 -9.56
N SER A 967 -43.48 -10.83 -8.32
CA SER A 967 -42.63 -11.98 -7.99
C SER A 967 -43.14 -13.31 -8.55
N LYS A 968 -44.35 -13.32 -9.12
CA LYS A 968 -44.99 -14.46 -9.79
C LYS A 968 -45.11 -14.23 -11.31
N ASP A 969 -44.35 -13.28 -11.85
CA ASP A 969 -44.36 -12.99 -13.29
C ASP A 969 -43.75 -14.13 -14.12
N ASP A 970 -44.15 -14.22 -15.38
CA ASP A 970 -43.65 -15.24 -16.31
C ASP A 970 -42.17 -14.97 -16.65
N SER A 971 -41.77 -13.69 -16.69
CA SER A 971 -40.39 -13.26 -16.94
C SER A 971 -39.53 -13.40 -15.68
N GLU A 972 -38.40 -14.11 -15.81
CA GLU A 972 -37.41 -14.22 -14.74
C GLU A 972 -36.80 -12.86 -14.34
N PHE A 973 -36.66 -11.93 -15.28
CA PHE A 973 -36.12 -10.60 -15.01
C PHE A 973 -37.06 -9.78 -14.11
N ILE A 974 -38.37 -9.89 -14.32
CA ILE A 974 -39.36 -9.19 -13.50
C ILE A 974 -39.45 -9.83 -12.11
N ARG A 975 -39.42 -11.17 -12.02
CA ARG A 975 -39.37 -11.85 -10.72
C ARG A 975 -38.13 -11.43 -9.93
N ALA A 976 -36.95 -11.43 -10.55
CA ALA A 976 -35.72 -10.97 -9.90
C ALA A 976 -35.77 -9.50 -9.50
N ALA A 977 -36.22 -8.60 -10.40
CA ALA A 977 -36.38 -7.19 -10.10
C ALA A 977 -37.34 -6.93 -8.95
N SER A 978 -38.43 -7.70 -8.85
CA SER A 978 -39.39 -7.59 -7.74
C SER A 978 -38.76 -7.94 -6.39
N LEU A 979 -37.92 -8.98 -6.32
CA LEU A 979 -37.21 -9.40 -5.12
C LEU A 979 -36.13 -8.39 -4.72
N SER A 980 -35.38 -7.87 -5.69
CA SER A 980 -34.38 -6.82 -5.46
C SER A 980 -35.03 -5.51 -4.99
N ASN A 981 -36.14 -5.12 -5.59
CA ASN A 981 -36.90 -3.94 -5.16
C ASN A 981 -37.47 -4.14 -3.74
N LEU A 982 -37.98 -5.35 -3.42
CA LEU A 982 -38.40 -5.68 -2.05
C LEU A 982 -37.23 -5.55 -1.07
N ALA A 983 -36.02 -5.96 -1.43
CA ALA A 983 -34.85 -5.85 -0.56
C ALA A 983 -34.50 -4.39 -0.22
N GLU A 984 -34.56 -3.51 -1.21
CA GLU A 984 -34.35 -2.07 -1.05
C GLU A 984 -35.45 -1.44 -0.19
N ILE A 985 -36.71 -1.81 -0.41
CA ILE A 985 -37.85 -1.27 0.33
C ILE A 985 -37.87 -1.75 1.78
N CYS A 986 -37.45 -3.00 2.05
CA CYS A 986 -37.30 -3.51 3.42
C CYS A 986 -36.37 -2.63 4.26
N GLN A 987 -35.31 -2.07 3.66
CA GLN A 987 -34.38 -1.17 4.34
C GLN A 987 -35.02 0.20 4.64
N LEU A 988 -35.90 0.68 3.76
CA LEU A 988 -36.58 1.98 3.90
C LEU A 988 -37.75 1.98 4.90
N LEU A 989 -38.44 0.84 5.05
CA LEU A 989 -39.66 0.74 5.86
C LEU A 989 -39.42 0.74 7.39
N GLY A 990 -38.19 0.52 7.85
CA GLY A 990 -37.87 0.56 9.27
C GLY A 990 -38.71 -0.42 10.11
N GLU A 991 -39.35 0.05 11.18
CA GLU A 991 -40.22 -0.76 12.05
C GLU A 991 -41.53 -1.20 11.37
N SER A 992 -41.97 -0.49 10.33
CA SER A 992 -43.23 -0.77 9.65
C SER A 992 -43.22 -2.08 8.82
N ILE A 993 -42.05 -2.71 8.70
CA ILE A 993 -41.86 -4.01 8.01
C ILE A 993 -42.57 -5.16 8.74
N GLN A 994 -42.77 -5.06 10.06
CA GLN A 994 -43.28 -6.17 10.88
C GLN A 994 -44.62 -6.74 10.42
N SER A 995 -45.51 -5.91 9.87
CA SER A 995 -46.83 -6.36 9.42
C SER A 995 -46.80 -7.16 8.13
N VAL A 996 -45.74 -7.04 7.33
CA VAL A 996 -45.60 -7.68 6.01
C VAL A 996 -44.46 -8.69 5.96
N ILE A 997 -43.68 -8.83 7.03
CA ILE A 997 -42.45 -9.64 7.06
C ILE A 997 -42.68 -11.12 6.70
N TYR A 998 -43.82 -11.69 7.12
CA TYR A 998 -44.16 -13.08 6.82
C TYR A 998 -44.46 -13.29 5.33
N GLU A 999 -45.11 -12.32 4.68
CA GLU A 999 -45.38 -12.39 3.23
C GLU A 999 -44.08 -12.30 2.43
N ILE A 1000 -43.18 -11.40 2.86
CA ILE A 1000 -41.85 -11.22 2.27
C ILE A 1000 -41.01 -12.49 2.47
N TYR A 1001 -40.98 -13.05 3.68
CA TYR A 1001 -40.27 -14.29 3.98
C TYR A 1001 -40.78 -15.46 3.13
N ASN A 1002 -42.10 -15.62 3.00
CA ASN A 1002 -42.69 -16.71 2.23
C ASN A 1002 -42.31 -16.64 0.74
N VAL A 1003 -42.33 -15.44 0.15
CA VAL A 1003 -41.91 -15.26 -1.26
C VAL A 1003 -40.41 -15.47 -1.43
N MET A 1004 -39.59 -14.93 -0.51
CA MET A 1004 -38.15 -15.17 -0.47
C MET A 1004 -37.82 -16.67 -0.39
N GLU A 1005 -38.44 -17.38 0.54
CA GLU A 1005 -38.27 -18.82 0.72
C GLU A 1005 -38.70 -19.59 -0.53
N HIS A 1006 -39.88 -19.29 -1.07
CA HIS A 1006 -40.38 -19.97 -2.26
C HIS A 1006 -39.45 -19.77 -3.46
N CYS A 1007 -39.06 -18.54 -3.76
CA CYS A 1007 -38.18 -18.21 -4.88
C CYS A 1007 -36.79 -18.85 -4.70
N LEU A 1008 -36.22 -18.81 -3.49
CA LEU A 1008 -34.91 -19.41 -3.23
C LEU A 1008 -34.94 -20.95 -3.29
N LYS A 1009 -36.04 -21.58 -2.88
CA LYS A 1009 -36.15 -23.04 -2.86
C LYS A 1009 -36.53 -23.67 -4.19
N HIS A 1010 -37.37 -22.99 -4.97
CA HIS A 1010 -38.13 -23.62 -6.06
C HIS A 1010 -38.01 -22.91 -7.42
N ASP A 1011 -37.48 -21.68 -7.50
CA ASP A 1011 -37.35 -21.02 -8.81
C ASP A 1011 -36.24 -21.67 -9.66
N VAL A 1012 -36.55 -21.90 -10.94
CA VAL A 1012 -35.65 -22.52 -11.90
C VAL A 1012 -34.50 -21.58 -12.25
N SER A 1013 -34.76 -20.27 -12.28
CA SER A 1013 -33.78 -19.26 -12.69
C SER A 1013 -32.79 -18.95 -11.57
N ALA A 1014 -31.50 -19.10 -11.87
CA ALA A 1014 -30.42 -18.70 -10.96
C ALA A 1014 -30.48 -17.19 -10.63
N LEU A 1015 -30.87 -16.36 -11.59
CA LEU A 1015 -31.02 -14.90 -11.42
C LEU A 1015 -32.07 -14.56 -10.34
N VAL A 1016 -33.17 -15.32 -10.29
CA VAL A 1016 -34.23 -15.15 -9.29
C VAL A 1016 -33.79 -15.67 -7.93
N ARG A 1017 -33.13 -16.85 -7.87
CA ARG A 1017 -32.57 -17.38 -6.62
C ARG A 1017 -31.51 -16.44 -6.02
N LYS A 1018 -30.65 -15.86 -6.86
CA LYS A 1018 -29.69 -14.82 -6.47
C LYS A 1018 -30.39 -13.61 -5.86
N SER A 1019 -31.45 -13.11 -6.50
CA SER A 1019 -32.21 -11.96 -6.00
C SER A 1019 -32.97 -12.27 -4.70
N ALA A 1020 -33.42 -13.52 -4.51
CA ALA A 1020 -34.00 -13.98 -3.25
C ALA A 1020 -32.96 -14.03 -2.12
N ALA A 1021 -31.72 -14.47 -2.41
CA ALA A 1021 -30.61 -14.40 -1.46
C ALA A 1021 -30.22 -12.95 -1.13
N TYR A 1022 -30.27 -12.04 -2.12
CA TYR A 1022 -30.08 -10.61 -1.88
C TYR A 1022 -31.14 -10.03 -0.95
N LEU A 1023 -32.42 -10.39 -1.14
CA LEU A 1023 -33.51 -10.04 -0.22
C LEU A 1023 -33.28 -10.57 1.18
N ALA A 1024 -32.81 -11.81 1.32
CA ALA A 1024 -32.49 -12.41 2.62
C ALA A 1024 -31.43 -11.59 3.38
N GLY A 1025 -30.34 -11.18 2.70
CA GLY A 1025 -29.33 -10.30 3.30
C GLY A 1025 -29.85 -8.88 3.57
N GLY A 1026 -30.69 -8.35 2.68
CA GLY A 1026 -31.30 -7.02 2.80
C GLY A 1026 -32.18 -6.85 4.05
N LEU A 1027 -32.77 -7.92 4.58
CA LEU A 1027 -33.52 -7.89 5.85
C LEU A 1027 -32.62 -7.57 7.07
N PHE A 1028 -31.33 -7.91 7.01
CA PHE A 1028 -30.38 -7.76 8.12
C PHE A 1028 -29.39 -6.62 7.91
N ARG A 1029 -29.36 -6.00 6.73
CA ARG A 1029 -28.48 -4.87 6.42
C ARG A 1029 -28.89 -3.62 7.19
N SER A 1030 -27.93 -2.96 7.84
CA SER A 1030 -28.13 -1.71 8.58
C SER A 1030 -28.09 -0.50 7.66
N GLY A 1031 -29.09 0.38 7.76
CA GLY A 1031 -29.02 1.72 7.16
C GLY A 1031 -28.02 2.63 7.89
N PRO A 1032 -27.58 3.74 7.27
CA PRO A 1032 -26.53 4.62 7.81
C PRO A 1032 -26.88 5.30 9.15
N ALA A 1033 -28.15 5.30 9.56
CA ALA A 1033 -28.64 5.95 10.77
C ALA A 1033 -29.15 4.97 11.85
N THR A 1034 -29.05 3.65 11.63
CA THR A 1034 -29.66 2.66 12.53
C THR A 1034 -28.63 1.63 12.98
N SER A 1035 -28.62 1.30 14.28
CA SER A 1035 -27.75 0.25 14.80
C SER A 1035 -28.25 -1.13 14.35
N ARG A 1036 -27.34 -2.07 14.08
CA ARG A 1036 -27.68 -3.48 13.80
C ARG A 1036 -28.47 -4.13 14.93
N ARG A 1037 -28.35 -3.62 16.16
CA ARG A 1037 -29.16 -4.04 17.32
C ARG A 1037 -30.65 -3.72 17.13
N ASP A 1038 -30.96 -2.51 16.68
CA ASP A 1038 -32.33 -2.07 16.43
C ASP A 1038 -32.90 -2.76 15.19
N GLN A 1039 -32.04 -3.18 14.24
CA GLN A 1039 -32.44 -3.99 13.08
C GLN A 1039 -32.91 -5.39 13.51
N LEU A 1040 -32.20 -6.07 14.41
CA LEU A 1040 -32.61 -7.39 14.87
C LEU A 1040 -33.87 -7.34 15.74
N ALA A 1041 -34.04 -6.28 16.53
CA ALA A 1041 -35.24 -6.03 17.33
C ALA A 1041 -36.51 -5.85 16.48
N ARG A 1042 -36.36 -5.42 15.21
CA ARG A 1042 -37.47 -5.26 14.26
C ARG A 1042 -37.99 -6.58 13.71
N LEU A 1043 -37.22 -7.66 13.73
CA LEU A 1043 -37.60 -8.95 13.15
C LEU A 1043 -38.06 -9.95 14.22
N PRO A 1044 -39.14 -10.72 13.98
CA PRO A 1044 -39.50 -11.83 14.86
C PRO A 1044 -38.36 -12.86 14.97
N ALA A 1045 -38.09 -13.37 16.17
CA ALA A 1045 -37.01 -14.33 16.42
C ALA A 1045 -37.12 -15.64 15.59
N GLU A 1046 -38.34 -15.99 15.17
CA GLU A 1046 -38.60 -17.10 14.26
C GLU A 1046 -38.06 -16.83 12.85
N ILE A 1047 -38.33 -15.64 12.31
CA ILE A 1047 -37.84 -15.22 10.97
C ILE A 1047 -36.32 -15.19 10.92
N VAL A 1048 -35.66 -14.69 11.97
CA VAL A 1048 -34.19 -14.68 12.07
C VAL A 1048 -33.63 -16.11 11.98
N ARG A 1049 -34.17 -17.01 12.80
CA ARG A 1049 -33.76 -18.42 12.84
C ARG A 1049 -34.02 -19.12 11.52
N ASP A 1050 -35.20 -18.92 10.95
CA ASP A 1050 -35.65 -19.64 9.76
C ASP A 1050 -34.96 -19.10 8.50
N THR A 1051 -34.57 -17.83 8.48
CA THR A 1051 -33.74 -17.26 7.39
C THR A 1051 -32.31 -17.82 7.45
N HIS A 1052 -31.68 -17.87 8.62
CA HIS A 1052 -30.36 -18.49 8.79
C HIS A 1052 -30.36 -19.97 8.37
N ARG A 1053 -31.39 -20.74 8.79
CA ARG A 1053 -31.56 -22.14 8.37
C ARG A 1053 -31.74 -22.27 6.87
N LEU A 1054 -32.61 -21.45 6.29
CA LEU A 1054 -32.87 -21.43 4.86
C LEU A 1054 -31.58 -21.19 4.06
N LEU A 1055 -30.80 -20.17 4.43
CA LEU A 1055 -29.54 -19.84 3.76
C LEU A 1055 -28.52 -20.99 3.88
N ARG A 1056 -28.41 -21.60 5.07
CA ARG A 1056 -27.44 -22.69 5.33
C ARG A 1056 -27.79 -23.95 4.56
N ASP A 1057 -29.06 -24.30 4.53
CA ASP A 1057 -29.52 -25.48 3.82
C ASP A 1057 -29.40 -25.29 2.29
N ARG A 1058 -29.57 -24.05 1.80
CA ARG A 1058 -29.42 -23.74 0.37
C ARG A 1058 -27.97 -23.64 -0.06
N SER A 1059 -27.07 -23.11 0.77
CA SER A 1059 -25.64 -23.03 0.45
C SER A 1059 -24.99 -24.42 0.27
N MET A 1060 -25.54 -25.46 0.90
CA MET A 1060 -25.05 -26.84 0.74
C MET A 1060 -25.49 -27.53 -0.55
N ILE A 1061 -26.53 -27.03 -1.21
CA ILE A 1061 -27.19 -27.70 -2.35
C ILE A 1061 -27.05 -26.89 -3.65
N GLU A 1062 -26.91 -25.58 -3.55
CA GLU A 1062 -26.78 -24.69 -4.70
C GLU A 1062 -25.50 -24.97 -5.50
N LYS A 1063 -25.60 -24.93 -6.83
CA LYS A 1063 -24.50 -25.22 -7.75
C LYS A 1063 -24.06 -24.00 -8.55
N ASP A 1064 -24.93 -22.99 -8.65
CA ASP A 1064 -24.62 -21.76 -9.36
C ASP A 1064 -23.73 -20.86 -8.49
N GLU A 1065 -22.53 -20.55 -9.00
CA GLU A 1065 -21.50 -19.79 -8.28
C GLU A 1065 -21.97 -18.37 -7.90
N MET A 1066 -22.72 -17.70 -8.78
CA MET A 1066 -23.22 -16.35 -8.55
C MET A 1066 -24.32 -16.32 -7.47
N VAL A 1067 -25.06 -17.43 -7.29
CA VAL A 1067 -26.04 -17.58 -6.21
C VAL A 1067 -25.35 -17.92 -4.89
N LEU A 1068 -24.32 -18.80 -4.93
CA LEU A 1068 -23.52 -19.16 -3.76
C LEU A 1068 -22.84 -17.95 -3.13
N GLU A 1069 -22.18 -17.10 -3.93
CA GLU A 1069 -21.55 -15.87 -3.44
C GLU A 1069 -22.56 -14.96 -2.71
N GLN A 1070 -23.77 -14.85 -3.27
CA GLN A 1070 -24.83 -14.03 -2.68
C GLN A 1070 -25.42 -14.65 -1.41
N LEU A 1071 -25.50 -15.99 -1.32
CA LEU A 1071 -25.90 -16.73 -0.13
C LEU A 1071 -24.89 -16.58 1.00
N GLU A 1072 -23.59 -16.65 0.69
CA GLU A 1072 -22.50 -16.42 1.65
C GLU A 1072 -22.51 -14.98 2.17
N THR A 1073 -22.72 -14.02 1.27
CA THR A 1073 -22.88 -12.60 1.65
C THR A 1073 -24.07 -12.40 2.58
N ALA A 1074 -25.23 -13.01 2.27
CA ALA A 1074 -26.41 -12.94 3.13
C ALA A 1074 -26.18 -13.63 4.49
N MET A 1075 -25.47 -14.75 4.52
CA MET A 1075 -25.10 -15.45 5.76
C MET A 1075 -24.21 -14.58 6.64
N PHE A 1076 -23.22 -13.92 6.04
CA PHE A 1076 -22.33 -13.02 6.76
C PHE A 1076 -23.09 -11.87 7.43
N GLU A 1077 -24.09 -11.27 6.76
CA GLU A 1077 -24.90 -10.19 7.32
C GLU A 1077 -25.74 -10.67 8.52
N VAL A 1078 -26.32 -11.87 8.42
CA VAL A 1078 -27.05 -12.52 9.52
C VAL A 1078 -26.13 -12.79 10.71
N ASP A 1079 -24.94 -13.35 10.47
CA ASP A 1079 -23.94 -13.65 11.51
C ASP A 1079 -23.35 -12.40 12.14
N ALA A 1080 -23.12 -11.34 11.36
CA ALA A 1080 -22.66 -10.05 11.86
C ALA A 1080 -23.69 -9.44 12.82
N CYS A 1081 -24.97 -9.46 12.44
CA CYS A 1081 -26.06 -9.02 13.31
C CYS A 1081 -26.18 -9.88 14.59
N ALA A 1082 -26.04 -11.20 14.47
CA ALA A 1082 -26.12 -12.11 15.62
C ALA A 1082 -24.95 -11.92 16.60
N ARG A 1083 -23.72 -11.71 16.10
CA ARG A 1083 -22.51 -11.52 16.94
C ARG A 1083 -22.53 -10.23 17.74
N GLU A 1084 -22.96 -9.12 17.15
CA GLU A 1084 -23.04 -7.84 17.88
C GLU A 1084 -24.08 -7.86 19.01
N VAL A 1085 -25.15 -8.64 18.86
CA VAL A 1085 -26.16 -8.84 19.91
C VAL A 1085 -25.69 -9.84 20.98
N ALA A 1086 -25.01 -10.93 20.57
CA ALA A 1086 -24.53 -11.96 21.49
C ALA A 1086 -23.32 -11.52 22.34
N PHE A 1087 -22.48 -10.62 21.82
CA PHE A 1087 -21.26 -10.14 22.48
C PHE A 1087 -21.36 -8.65 22.85
N CYS A 1088 -22.34 -8.29 23.69
CA CYS A 1088 -22.39 -6.96 24.28
C CYS A 1088 -21.34 -6.82 25.41
N PRO A 1089 -20.61 -5.69 25.51
CA PRO A 1089 -20.03 -5.30 26.78
C PRO A 1089 -21.17 -5.05 27.78
N PRO A 1090 -21.10 -5.57 29.02
CA PRO A 1090 -22.19 -5.43 29.97
C PRO A 1090 -22.36 -3.96 30.38
N ASP A 1091 -23.61 -3.48 30.45
CA ASP A 1091 -23.94 -2.10 30.85
C ASP A 1091 -23.46 -1.79 32.29
N LYS A 1092 -23.24 -2.82 33.12
CA LYS A 1092 -22.65 -2.71 34.47
C LYS A 1092 -21.68 -3.86 34.76
N PRO A 1093 -20.56 -3.60 35.46
CA PRO A 1093 -19.55 -4.63 35.80
C PRO A 1093 -20.04 -5.73 36.76
N GLY A 1094 -21.28 -5.68 37.24
CA GLY A 1094 -21.88 -6.65 38.17
C GLY A 1094 -22.70 -7.77 37.53
N ASP A 1095 -23.01 -7.70 36.22
CA ASP A 1095 -23.89 -8.68 35.55
C ASP A 1095 -23.15 -9.92 35.00
N LEU A 1096 -21.87 -10.10 35.35
CA LEU A 1096 -21.10 -11.30 34.99
C LEU A 1096 -21.43 -12.47 35.92
N ILE A 1097 -22.57 -13.14 35.70
CA ILE A 1097 -22.80 -14.49 36.23
C ILE A 1097 -22.49 -15.50 35.12
N LYS A 1098 -21.37 -16.22 35.29
CA LYS A 1098 -20.98 -17.32 34.41
C LYS A 1098 -21.81 -18.57 34.76
N GLU A 1099 -22.94 -18.80 34.08
CA GLU A 1099 -23.62 -20.10 34.13
C GLU A 1099 -22.94 -21.07 33.15
N ILE A 1100 -22.12 -21.98 33.67
CA ILE A 1100 -21.58 -23.11 32.90
C ILE A 1100 -22.57 -24.27 33.01
N ARG A 1101 -23.28 -24.58 31.92
CA ARG A 1101 -24.04 -25.82 31.80
C ARG A 1101 -23.22 -26.84 31.01
N VAL A 1102 -22.78 -27.89 31.71
CA VAL A 1102 -22.16 -29.06 31.08
C VAL A 1102 -23.29 -29.92 30.51
N LEU A 1103 -23.50 -29.86 29.20
CA LEU A 1103 -24.27 -30.87 28.47
C LEU A 1103 -23.39 -32.12 28.38
N ARG A 1104 -23.77 -33.19 29.09
CA ARG A 1104 -23.17 -34.52 28.94
C ARG A 1104 -23.75 -35.20 27.70
N PRO A 1105 -22.96 -35.55 26.68
CA PRO A 1105 -23.39 -36.49 25.67
C PRO A 1105 -22.70 -37.84 25.95
N PHE A 1106 -23.49 -38.81 26.38
CA PHE A 1106 -23.21 -40.26 26.43
C PHE A 1106 -22.47 -40.81 27.66
N ASP A 1107 -23.28 -41.44 28.53
CA ASP A 1107 -22.90 -42.62 29.29
C ASP A 1107 -22.60 -43.78 28.31
N GLN A 1108 -21.52 -44.50 28.61
CA GLN A 1108 -20.92 -45.71 27.98
C GLN A 1108 -19.91 -45.49 26.86
#